data_AF-A0A2N8N072-F1
#
_entry.id   AF-A0A2N8N072-F1
#
_cell.length_a   1.000
_cell.length_b   1.000
_cell.length_c   1.000
_cell.angle_alpha   90.00
_cell.angle_beta   90.00
_cell.angle_gamma   90.00
#
_symmetry.space_group_name_H-M   'P 1'
#
loop_
_entity.id
_entity.type
_entity.pdbx_description
1 polymer ?
#
loop_
_entity_poly.entity_id
_entity_poly.type
_entity_poly.pdbx_seq_one_letter_code
_entity_poly.pdbx_strand_id
1 'polypeptide(L)'
;MADAGSPWPQEIRLAMTMVGGASLAVWMGGVATETSHLLHASRTPESEGPYRALLDLLNATVSLDVLTGTSAGGINAACLGLAEAFRSSPQVLRDTWISTGSLDNLIRDPGEKEPRSLLDGDKVLLADLKDALHRITDKATVKPDCPDITVLLTGTMIDGETTRFDDALGNLVRDTEHRLLFRFDGPLWTDDVVGPLALAARSTASFPGAFELSRMPIGEKTGPLHPDMTRYTDVTRSHWLTDGGVLLNKPLRPALREIFERQSHSDVRRLLLYVVPTAEREAERVEVDPDRPPLLGSAMSKVVGTVLSQTISAELEDLTRHNDAVVRTRGTRVSLASMGVRGGPDALVDQRLMNDYRDRRVQEDATALVREATRRLSLSDVEDPGRQWASGTAAQLRAAAAEGLRDGLPTAPPKDTCELQDLVAFRTTALDDSVATGLQLVNAGFRLDPAPEQAVQLNRCRVLLHEARHKAARGERLAGWVTEQDPPDAKVTLAAWIEGLAKKWAARGRSDTLKEAWPIVVAALRQATPILLPLAQAKPDTEAADTVTTLLAWTGLTSGDDSAGDSVVTSRLVRLHIATRGLLAQAPSVDQRVDLVQVSADSRTLMDMKRRRSWDKLTGMQADYFGAFYKASWRANDWMWGRVDGAGWLIQCLLDPKRLRLLRDVVGREAFRKQVRETFEKIGWRRPGTEDGLSQEEAESLRAQLAGELAFLGLDGELGDVEKETELPISMPVTAMVLARVRQAEIAREELPCVGLHCGHDAKTAKGNGKPSERFRRLIENEPETDEQTQRAFQACQVSGERFDHERGTMLLTKTLVKAGAAGINAAAGATRVPKSVQPAATFAKAASRSAWWITRGAATLPSPWNVLAALITVLAGFVIGGQGGPVLQWVGVPVAAGAIVFLVVSLMTLRKTWRMVLTVLAVLVGAGLLFAAFLPPVRDPLFGWLGGVVAGWRRGEAPVWWLVVCLLILLPAVWTPLGSVFRRRHRR
;
A
#
# COMPACT_ATOMS: atom_id res chain seq x y z
N MET A 1 8.57 -12.68 33.83
CA MET A 1 7.54 -13.31 34.70
C MET A 1 6.50 -12.24 34.98
N ALA A 2 5.29 -12.38 34.44
CA ALA A 2 4.22 -11.39 34.62
C ALA A 2 3.57 -11.58 36.01
N ASP A 3 3.34 -10.47 36.71
CA ASP A 3 2.63 -10.44 38.00
C ASP A 3 1.25 -11.10 37.89
N ALA A 4 0.88 -11.87 38.90
CA ALA A 4 -0.25 -12.81 38.91
C ALA A 4 -1.65 -12.18 38.81
N GLY A 5 -1.77 -10.87 38.56
CA GLY A 5 -3.02 -10.14 38.34
C GLY A 5 -3.11 -9.40 37.00
N SER A 6 -2.12 -9.54 36.12
CA SER A 6 -2.12 -8.83 34.82
C SER A 6 -2.95 -9.59 33.78
N PRO A 7 -3.83 -8.92 33.02
CA PRO A 7 -4.55 -9.54 31.91
C PRO A 7 -3.58 -10.15 30.90
N TRP A 8 -3.99 -11.16 30.13
CA TRP A 8 -3.05 -11.79 29.19
C TRP A 8 -2.65 -10.88 28.03
N PRO A 9 -1.37 -10.76 27.65
CA PRO A 9 -0.94 -9.90 26.56
C PRO A 9 -1.52 -10.36 25.21
N GLN A 10 -2.13 -9.44 24.47
CA GLN A 10 -2.58 -9.68 23.09
C GLN A 10 -1.56 -9.13 22.10
N GLU A 11 -1.30 -9.84 21.01
CA GLU A 11 -0.53 -9.33 19.88
C GLU A 11 -1.48 -8.98 18.73
N ILE A 12 -1.52 -7.71 18.32
CA ILE A 12 -2.29 -7.23 17.17
C ILE A 12 -1.34 -7.25 15.97
N ARG A 13 -1.56 -8.19 15.05
CA ARG A 13 -0.75 -8.34 13.85
C ARG A 13 -1.41 -7.65 12.68
N LEU A 14 -0.74 -6.61 12.19
CA LEU A 14 -1.18 -5.85 11.04
C LEU A 14 -0.61 -6.49 9.77
N ALA A 15 -1.45 -6.60 8.76
CA ALA A 15 -1.04 -6.69 7.37
C ALA A 15 -1.60 -5.47 6.65
N MET A 16 -0.88 -4.92 5.67
CA MET A 16 -1.32 -3.73 4.98
C MET A 16 -1.12 -3.82 3.47
N THR A 17 -2.18 -3.48 2.74
CA THR A 17 -2.21 -3.45 1.28
C THR A 17 -2.38 -2.01 0.81
N MET A 18 -1.38 -1.50 0.08
CA MET A 18 -1.39 -0.16 -0.51
C MET A 18 -1.60 -0.25 -2.02
N VAL A 19 -2.74 0.29 -2.48
CA VAL A 19 -3.12 0.23 -3.90
C VAL A 19 -2.34 1.22 -4.76
N GLY A 20 -2.31 0.97 -6.08
CA GLY A 20 -1.87 1.98 -7.03
C GLY A 20 -2.89 3.11 -7.17
N GLY A 21 -2.41 4.35 -7.35
CA GLY A 21 -3.28 5.53 -7.41
C GLY A 21 -2.58 6.86 -7.69
N ALA A 22 -1.44 6.83 -8.40
CA ALA A 22 -0.64 8.02 -8.72
C ALA A 22 -0.37 8.92 -7.49
N SER A 23 -0.91 10.14 -7.48
CA SER A 23 -0.64 11.14 -6.43
C SER A 23 -1.33 10.86 -5.09
N LEU A 24 -2.27 9.91 -5.06
CA LEU A 24 -2.87 9.40 -3.82
C LEU A 24 -1.86 8.68 -2.92
N ALA A 25 -0.72 8.26 -3.49
CA ALA A 25 0.38 7.70 -2.72
C ALA A 25 0.96 8.67 -1.70
N VAL A 26 0.81 9.99 -1.88
CA VAL A 26 1.27 10.97 -0.89
C VAL A 26 0.46 10.86 0.41
N TRP A 27 -0.86 10.70 0.31
CA TRP A 27 -1.73 10.42 1.46
C TRP A 27 -1.42 9.05 2.08
N MET A 28 -1.22 8.01 1.27
CA MET A 28 -0.82 6.69 1.77
C MET A 28 0.52 6.71 2.51
N GLY A 29 1.46 7.56 2.09
CA GLY A 29 2.74 7.77 2.78
C GLY A 29 2.56 8.37 4.17
N GLY A 30 1.58 9.26 4.35
CA GLY A 30 1.16 9.75 5.67
C GLY A 30 0.59 8.63 6.55
N VAL A 31 -0.27 7.77 6.00
CA VAL A 31 -0.80 6.58 6.71
C VAL A 31 0.32 5.62 7.10
N ALA A 32 1.28 5.37 6.20
CA ALA A 32 2.43 4.52 6.44
C ALA A 32 3.28 5.05 7.61
N THR A 33 3.52 6.36 7.62
CA THR A 33 4.28 7.05 8.66
C THR A 33 3.58 6.95 10.01
N GLU A 34 2.27 7.15 10.05
CA GLU A 34 1.52 7.05 11.30
C GLU A 34 1.43 5.61 11.82
N THR A 35 1.39 4.62 10.92
CA THR A 35 1.53 3.20 11.27
C THR A 35 2.89 2.94 11.92
N SER A 36 3.97 3.53 11.40
CA SER A 36 5.29 3.45 12.01
C SER A 36 5.35 4.06 13.42
N HIS A 37 4.59 5.13 13.70
CA HIS A 37 4.51 5.71 15.05
C HIS A 37 3.79 4.78 16.04
N LEU A 38 2.70 4.13 15.63
CA LEU A 38 2.05 3.11 16.46
C LEU A 38 2.99 1.94 16.76
N LEU A 39 3.68 1.43 15.75
CA LEU A 39 4.66 0.34 15.88
C LEU A 39 5.81 0.72 16.82
N HIS A 40 6.30 1.96 16.74
CA HIS A 40 7.30 2.48 17.66
C HIS A 40 6.77 2.56 19.09
N ALA A 41 5.58 3.14 19.32
CA ALA A 41 4.96 3.23 20.64
C ALA A 41 4.70 1.84 21.28
N SER A 42 4.43 0.82 20.46
CA SER A 42 4.31 -0.55 20.96
C SER A 42 5.63 -1.16 21.43
N ARG A 43 6.77 -0.77 20.84
CA ARG A 43 8.09 -1.32 21.17
C ARG A 43 8.84 -0.55 22.24
N THR A 44 8.49 0.72 22.43
CA THR A 44 9.16 1.62 23.38
C THR A 44 8.25 1.83 24.59
N PRO A 45 8.46 1.11 25.72
CA PRO A 45 7.59 1.22 26.90
C PRO A 45 7.57 2.61 27.53
N GLU A 46 8.66 3.36 27.36
CA GLU A 46 8.84 4.74 27.84
C GLU A 46 8.13 5.79 26.96
N SER A 47 7.61 5.39 25.79
CA SER A 47 6.92 6.32 24.89
C SER A 47 5.68 6.86 25.58
N GLU A 48 5.50 8.18 25.58
CA GLU A 48 4.25 8.79 26.01
C GLU A 48 3.31 9.02 24.81
N GLY A 49 2.02 9.19 25.07
CA GLY A 49 1.02 9.56 24.06
C GLY A 49 -0.13 8.56 23.91
N PRO A 50 -1.11 8.88 23.03
CA PRO A 50 -2.38 8.15 22.96
C PRO A 50 -2.24 6.66 22.58
N TYR A 51 -1.32 6.33 21.68
CA TYR A 51 -1.09 4.92 21.33
C TYR A 51 -0.57 4.11 22.50
N ARG A 52 0.45 4.60 23.21
CA ARG A 52 0.99 3.88 24.38
C ARG A 52 -0.10 3.69 25.43
N ALA A 53 -0.83 4.75 25.78
CA ALA A 53 -1.87 4.69 26.79
C ALA A 53 -2.95 3.65 26.45
N LEU A 54 -3.35 3.53 25.18
CA LEU A 54 -4.30 2.51 24.73
C LEU A 54 -3.69 1.10 24.73
N LEU A 55 -2.43 0.94 24.31
CA LEU A 55 -1.75 -0.35 24.34
C LEU A 55 -1.57 -0.86 25.77
N ASP A 56 -1.29 0.02 26.73
CA ASP A 56 -1.24 -0.28 28.16
C ASP A 56 -2.60 -0.72 28.69
N LEU A 57 -3.66 0.04 28.41
CA LEU A 57 -5.02 -0.31 28.80
C LEU A 57 -5.45 -1.67 28.24
N LEU A 58 -5.10 -1.96 26.99
CA LEU A 58 -5.46 -3.20 26.32
C LEU A 58 -4.56 -4.37 26.70
N ASN A 59 -3.48 -4.13 27.44
CA ASN A 59 -2.31 -5.00 27.56
C ASN A 59 -1.99 -5.67 26.21
N ALA A 60 -1.69 -4.85 25.20
CA ALA A 60 -1.50 -5.29 23.83
C ALA A 60 -0.20 -4.76 23.23
N THR A 61 0.33 -5.54 22.29
CA THR A 61 1.46 -5.14 21.42
C THR A 61 1.01 -5.17 19.97
N VAL A 62 1.66 -4.39 19.12
CA VAL A 62 1.36 -4.28 17.68
C VAL A 62 2.60 -4.64 16.88
N SER A 63 2.43 -5.50 15.89
CA SER A 63 3.45 -5.88 14.93
C SER A 63 2.91 -5.77 13.50
N LEU A 64 3.83 -5.64 12.53
CA LEU A 64 3.50 -5.54 11.12
C LEU A 64 4.10 -6.73 10.37
N ASP A 65 3.24 -7.67 10.01
CA ASP A 65 3.63 -8.95 9.42
C ASP A 65 3.87 -8.81 7.91
N VAL A 66 2.87 -8.31 7.19
CA VAL A 66 2.84 -8.34 5.72
C VAL A 66 2.54 -6.95 5.18
N LEU A 67 3.37 -6.48 4.27
CA LEU A 67 3.14 -5.30 3.46
C LEU A 67 3.03 -5.70 2.01
N THR A 68 1.99 -5.24 1.33
CA THR A 68 1.85 -5.41 -0.12
C THR A 68 1.63 -4.07 -0.76
N GLY A 69 2.24 -3.82 -1.92
CA GLY A 69 2.10 -2.54 -2.59
C GLY A 69 2.16 -2.65 -4.11
N THR A 70 1.43 -1.76 -4.77
CA THR A 70 1.42 -1.62 -6.23
C THR A 70 1.66 -0.18 -6.63
N SER A 71 2.40 0.03 -7.72
CA SER A 71 2.68 1.35 -8.26
C SER A 71 3.30 2.27 -7.20
N ALA A 72 2.86 3.52 -7.14
CA ALA A 72 3.25 4.47 -6.11
C ALA A 72 2.93 4.00 -4.67
N GLY A 73 1.93 3.13 -4.47
CA GLY A 73 1.70 2.45 -3.18
C GLY A 73 2.81 1.46 -2.80
N GLY A 74 3.47 0.86 -3.80
CA GLY A 74 4.63 0.00 -3.62
C GLY A 74 5.88 0.74 -3.11
N ILE A 75 6.04 2.02 -3.45
CA ILE A 75 7.11 2.86 -2.89
C ILE A 75 6.91 3.03 -1.38
N ASN A 76 5.68 3.35 -0.94
CA ASN A 76 5.38 3.48 0.49
C ASN A 76 5.55 2.15 1.24
N ALA A 77 5.11 1.04 0.65
CA ALA A 77 5.28 -0.30 1.23
C ALA A 77 6.76 -0.68 1.38
N ALA A 78 7.60 -0.36 0.38
CA ALA A 78 9.04 -0.57 0.44
C ALA A 78 9.70 0.25 1.56
N CYS A 79 9.40 1.55 1.64
CA CYS A 79 9.97 2.43 2.66
C CYS A 79 9.53 2.06 4.08
N LEU A 80 8.24 1.77 4.29
CA LEU A 80 7.75 1.33 5.61
C LEU A 80 8.33 -0.04 5.99
N GLY A 81 8.39 -0.98 5.04
CA GLY A 81 8.94 -2.30 5.29
C GLY A 81 10.42 -2.27 5.66
N LEU A 82 11.21 -1.44 4.96
CA LEU A 82 12.61 -1.23 5.29
C LEU A 82 12.77 -0.53 6.65
N ALA A 83 11.95 0.48 6.93
CA ALA A 83 11.99 1.17 8.23
C ALA A 83 11.65 0.21 9.38
N GLU A 84 10.65 -0.65 9.21
CA GLU A 84 10.28 -1.63 10.23
C GLU A 84 11.35 -2.73 10.39
N ALA A 85 11.95 -3.19 9.29
CA ALA A 85 13.02 -4.19 9.31
C ALA A 85 14.29 -3.68 10.01
N PHE A 86 14.64 -2.40 9.85
CA PHE A 86 15.82 -1.77 10.44
C PHE A 86 15.52 -0.94 11.70
N ARG A 87 14.31 -1.06 12.27
CA ARG A 87 13.84 -0.30 13.46
C ARG A 87 14.09 1.21 13.36
N SER A 88 13.87 1.76 12.18
CA SER A 88 14.02 3.18 11.83
C SER A 88 12.64 3.82 11.58
N SER A 89 12.60 4.95 10.89
CA SER A 89 11.38 5.68 10.55
C SER A 89 11.28 5.98 9.06
N PRO A 90 10.10 5.80 8.43
CA PRO A 90 9.87 6.14 7.03
C PRO A 90 9.59 7.64 6.84
N GLN A 91 9.78 8.52 7.85
CA GLN A 91 9.50 9.97 7.75
C GLN A 91 10.18 10.65 6.55
N VAL A 92 11.30 10.09 6.05
CA VAL A 92 12.00 10.53 4.82
C VAL A 92 11.06 10.56 3.61
N LEU A 93 9.99 9.73 3.61
CA LEU A 93 8.95 9.74 2.60
C LEU A 93 8.28 11.11 2.44
N ARG A 94 8.12 11.91 3.51
CA ARG A 94 7.49 13.24 3.42
C ARG A 94 8.22 14.11 2.42
N ASP A 95 9.52 14.28 2.66
CA ASP A 95 10.37 15.17 1.87
C ASP A 95 10.61 14.57 0.47
N THR A 96 10.67 13.24 0.36
CA THR A 96 10.75 12.52 -0.92
C THR A 96 9.52 12.78 -1.78
N TRP A 97 8.30 12.67 -1.22
CA TRP A 97 7.09 13.01 -1.97
C TRP A 97 7.02 14.48 -2.32
N ILE A 98 7.37 15.38 -1.39
CA ILE A 98 7.38 16.83 -1.63
C ILE A 98 8.34 17.22 -2.75
N SER A 99 9.54 16.62 -2.80
CA SER A 99 10.60 16.95 -3.77
C SER A 99 10.60 16.06 -5.01
N THR A 100 10.98 14.79 -4.88
CA THR A 100 11.05 13.79 -5.97
C THR A 100 9.69 13.59 -6.65
N GLY A 101 8.59 13.59 -5.90
CA GLY A 101 7.23 13.48 -6.44
C GLY A 101 6.75 14.70 -7.25
N SER A 102 7.57 15.73 -7.43
CA SER A 102 7.20 16.90 -8.23
C SER A 102 7.18 16.60 -9.73
N LEU A 103 6.10 16.94 -10.44
CA LEU A 103 6.07 16.88 -11.91
C LEU A 103 7.18 17.71 -12.54
N ASP A 104 7.53 18.86 -11.94
CA ASP A 104 8.62 19.69 -12.46
C ASP A 104 9.98 18.98 -12.38
N ASN A 105 10.17 18.06 -11.43
CA ASN A 105 11.39 17.26 -11.34
C ASN A 105 11.33 16.02 -12.25
N LEU A 106 10.19 15.31 -12.22
CA LEU A 106 10.01 14.05 -12.95
C LEU A 106 9.93 14.25 -14.47
N ILE A 107 9.32 15.33 -14.97
CA ILE A 107 9.25 15.55 -16.43
C ILE A 107 10.67 15.71 -16.97
N ARG A 108 11.00 14.89 -17.97
CA ARG A 108 12.32 14.89 -18.62
C ARG A 108 12.70 16.24 -19.18
N ASP A 109 14.00 16.47 -19.30
CA ASP A 109 14.52 17.65 -19.97
C ASP A 109 14.12 17.62 -21.46
N PRO A 110 13.39 18.63 -21.98
CA PRO A 110 13.12 18.74 -23.41
C PRO A 110 14.39 18.82 -24.27
N GLY A 111 15.55 19.09 -23.65
CA GLY A 111 16.87 19.05 -24.24
C GLY A 111 17.37 17.65 -24.65
N GLU A 112 16.81 16.59 -24.10
CA GLU A 112 17.25 15.20 -24.32
C GLU A 112 17.07 14.77 -25.79
N LYS A 113 18.04 13.99 -26.32
CA LYS A 113 18.07 13.62 -27.75
C LYS A 113 17.05 12.51 -28.09
N GLU A 114 16.96 11.49 -27.23
CA GLU A 114 16.11 10.31 -27.41
C GLU A 114 15.42 9.94 -26.09
N PRO A 115 14.51 10.78 -25.59
CA PRO A 115 13.76 10.45 -24.37
C PRO A 115 12.86 9.24 -24.65
N ARG A 116 12.88 8.27 -23.73
CA ARG A 116 12.12 7.00 -23.83
C ARG A 116 10.68 7.11 -23.32
N SER A 117 10.38 8.18 -22.60
CA SER A 117 9.16 8.38 -21.80
C SER A 117 8.96 9.88 -21.53
N LEU A 118 7.85 10.26 -20.89
CA LEU A 118 7.60 11.65 -20.48
C LEU A 118 8.33 12.00 -19.18
N LEU A 119 8.33 11.07 -18.22
CA LEU A 119 8.90 11.19 -16.89
C LEU A 119 10.18 10.34 -16.78
N ASP A 120 11.15 10.80 -16.00
CA ASP A 120 12.44 10.14 -15.84
C ASP A 120 12.43 9.12 -14.68
N GLY A 121 12.28 7.84 -15.02
CA GLY A 121 12.15 6.76 -14.04
C GLY A 121 13.49 6.30 -13.46
N ASP A 122 14.47 6.01 -14.31
CA ASP A 122 15.76 5.49 -13.86
C ASP A 122 16.67 6.57 -13.27
N LYS A 123 16.76 7.74 -13.92
CA LYS A 123 17.74 8.74 -13.48
C LYS A 123 17.27 9.52 -12.25
N VAL A 124 15.97 9.81 -12.16
CA VAL A 124 15.41 10.61 -11.08
C VAL A 124 14.74 9.70 -10.05
N LEU A 125 13.68 8.98 -10.42
CA LEU A 125 12.89 8.23 -9.44
C LEU A 125 13.69 7.11 -8.75
N LEU A 126 14.40 6.26 -9.50
CA LEU A 126 15.20 5.17 -8.93
C LEU A 126 16.39 5.67 -8.11
N ALA A 127 17.10 6.70 -8.60
CA ALA A 127 18.24 7.27 -7.88
C ALA A 127 17.80 7.93 -6.57
N ASP A 128 16.82 8.83 -6.62
CA ASP A 128 16.30 9.51 -5.43
C ASP A 128 15.67 8.53 -4.44
N LEU A 129 15.01 7.46 -4.93
CA LEU A 129 14.45 6.43 -4.07
C LEU A 129 15.54 5.61 -3.38
N LYS A 130 16.62 5.26 -4.08
CA LYS A 130 17.78 4.60 -3.48
C LYS A 130 18.37 5.46 -2.37
N ASP A 131 18.52 6.76 -2.60
CA ASP A 131 18.99 7.71 -1.59
C ASP A 131 18.02 7.84 -0.41
N ALA A 132 16.71 7.83 -0.67
CA ALA A 132 15.69 7.84 0.37
C ALA A 132 15.75 6.58 1.25
N LEU A 133 15.92 5.40 0.64
CA LEU A 133 16.05 4.12 1.35
C LEU A 133 17.36 4.06 2.15
N HIS A 134 18.49 4.54 1.62
CA HIS A 134 19.73 4.66 2.39
C HIS A 134 19.55 5.56 3.63
N ARG A 135 18.87 6.71 3.51
CA ARG A 135 18.60 7.57 4.67
C ARG A 135 17.74 6.90 5.75
N ILE A 136 16.93 5.91 5.39
CA ILE A 136 16.17 5.10 6.36
C ILE A 136 17.14 4.16 7.10
N THR A 137 18.02 3.46 6.38
CA THR A 137 19.00 2.55 6.98
C THR A 137 20.10 3.27 7.78
N ASP A 138 20.54 4.45 7.34
CA ASP A 138 21.57 5.25 8.03
C ASP A 138 21.12 5.71 9.43
N LYS A 139 19.80 5.84 9.62
CA LYS A 139 19.18 6.20 10.90
C LYS A 139 18.80 4.99 11.75
N ALA A 140 19.08 3.78 11.29
CA ALA A 140 18.81 2.56 12.04
C ALA A 140 19.67 2.54 13.31
N THR A 141 19.02 2.39 14.46
CA THR A 141 19.70 2.32 15.76
C THR A 141 20.01 0.87 16.16
N VAL A 142 19.13 -0.07 15.81
CA VAL A 142 19.25 -1.50 16.13
C VAL A 142 18.68 -2.33 14.99
N LYS A 143 19.48 -3.27 14.47
CA LYS A 143 19.00 -4.27 13.52
C LYS A 143 18.57 -5.54 14.27
N PRO A 144 17.32 -6.01 14.14
CA PRO A 144 16.93 -7.33 14.62
C PRO A 144 17.69 -8.40 13.83
N ASP A 145 18.14 -9.47 14.47
CA ASP A 145 18.88 -10.57 13.81
C ASP A 145 18.07 -11.23 12.67
N CYS A 146 16.74 -11.25 12.78
CA CYS A 146 15.84 -11.70 11.73
C CYS A 146 14.51 -10.93 11.80
N PRO A 147 14.33 -9.86 11.01
CA PRO A 147 13.09 -9.09 11.01
C PRO A 147 11.90 -9.91 10.52
N ASP A 148 10.86 -10.03 11.35
CA ASP A 148 9.63 -10.78 11.02
C ASP A 148 8.65 -9.95 10.19
N ILE A 149 9.11 -9.36 9.08
CA ILE A 149 8.27 -8.60 8.13
C ILE A 149 8.48 -9.10 6.70
N THR A 150 7.39 -9.21 5.95
CA THR A 150 7.38 -9.57 4.53
C THR A 150 6.84 -8.40 3.70
N VAL A 151 7.61 -7.93 2.72
CA VAL A 151 7.16 -6.93 1.73
C VAL A 151 6.98 -7.61 0.37
N LEU A 152 5.81 -7.43 -0.23
CA LEU A 152 5.47 -7.92 -1.55
C LEU A 152 5.15 -6.74 -2.49
N LEU A 153 5.84 -6.64 -3.63
CA LEU A 153 5.58 -5.59 -4.62
C LEU A 153 5.16 -6.21 -5.95
N THR A 154 4.13 -5.67 -6.60
CA THR A 154 3.64 -6.23 -7.88
C THR A 154 4.39 -5.66 -9.08
N GLY A 155 4.54 -6.43 -10.14
CA GLY A 155 5.06 -5.96 -11.43
C GLY A 155 4.33 -6.61 -12.59
N THR A 156 4.43 -6.03 -13.78
CA THR A 156 3.85 -6.61 -15.01
C THR A 156 4.97 -6.83 -16.03
N MET A 157 5.22 -8.07 -16.42
CA MET A 157 6.18 -8.44 -17.44
C MET A 157 5.59 -8.22 -18.84
N ILE A 158 6.32 -7.54 -19.73
CA ILE A 158 5.87 -7.30 -21.11
C ILE A 158 5.95 -8.57 -21.96
N ASP A 159 7.00 -9.35 -21.77
CA ASP A 159 7.28 -10.58 -22.52
C ASP A 159 6.72 -11.84 -21.84
N GLY A 160 6.51 -11.81 -20.52
CA GLY A 160 5.91 -12.89 -19.73
C GLY A 160 6.77 -14.15 -19.62
N GLU A 161 6.34 -15.11 -18.80
CA GLU A 161 6.91 -16.45 -18.70
C GLU A 161 5.85 -17.52 -18.99
N THR A 162 6.18 -18.49 -19.83
CA THR A 162 5.27 -19.60 -20.12
C THR A 162 5.21 -20.56 -18.92
N THR A 163 4.06 -20.60 -18.26
CA THR A 163 3.73 -21.60 -17.27
C THR A 163 3.05 -22.80 -17.94
N ARG A 164 3.20 -23.97 -17.32
CA ARG A 164 2.73 -25.24 -17.87
C ARG A 164 1.94 -25.98 -16.80
N PHE A 165 0.73 -26.42 -17.13
CA PHE A 165 -0.12 -27.20 -16.25
C PHE A 165 -0.70 -28.38 -17.01
N ASP A 166 -0.87 -29.51 -16.33
CA ASP A 166 -1.66 -30.62 -16.87
C ASP A 166 -3.12 -30.41 -16.44
N ASP A 167 -4.06 -30.51 -17.39
CA ASP A 167 -5.49 -30.56 -17.06
C ASP A 167 -5.89 -31.92 -16.45
N ALA A 168 -7.14 -32.06 -16.05
CA ALA A 168 -7.65 -33.30 -15.47
C ALA A 168 -7.60 -34.52 -16.42
N LEU A 169 -7.43 -34.29 -17.73
CA LEU A 169 -7.29 -35.33 -18.76
C LEU A 169 -5.82 -35.58 -19.14
N GLY A 170 -4.88 -34.88 -18.50
CA GLY A 170 -3.45 -34.97 -18.78
C GLY A 170 -3.01 -34.17 -20.01
N ASN A 171 -3.85 -33.32 -20.58
CA ASN A 171 -3.44 -32.43 -21.66
C ASN A 171 -2.54 -31.32 -21.10
N LEU A 172 -1.47 -31.02 -21.82
CA LEU A 172 -0.58 -29.92 -21.48
C LEU A 172 -1.24 -28.58 -21.85
N VAL A 173 -1.65 -27.82 -20.84
CA VAL A 173 -2.08 -26.43 -20.96
C VAL A 173 -0.85 -25.53 -20.81
N ARG A 174 -0.61 -24.70 -21.83
CA ARG A 174 0.43 -23.68 -21.81
C ARG A 174 -0.24 -22.33 -21.61
N ASP A 175 0.14 -21.62 -20.56
CA ASP A 175 -0.33 -20.27 -20.30
C ASP A 175 0.88 -19.33 -20.19
N THR A 176 0.71 -18.06 -20.52
CA THR A 176 1.79 -17.07 -20.37
C THR A 176 1.46 -16.17 -19.20
N GLU A 177 2.20 -16.33 -18.11
CA GLU A 177 2.06 -15.48 -16.94
C GLU A 177 2.80 -14.17 -17.18
N HIS A 178 2.09 -13.05 -17.00
CA HIS A 178 2.63 -11.71 -17.11
C HIS A 178 2.72 -11.01 -15.75
N ARG A 179 2.09 -11.55 -14.70
CA ARG A 179 2.14 -11.00 -13.35
C ARG A 179 3.44 -11.40 -12.68
N LEU A 180 4.10 -10.42 -12.10
CA LEU A 180 5.31 -10.59 -11.30
C LEU A 180 5.01 -10.20 -9.85
N LEU A 181 5.61 -10.95 -8.93
CA LEU A 181 5.66 -10.58 -7.51
C LEU A 181 7.11 -10.53 -7.06
N PHE A 182 7.52 -9.38 -6.53
CA PHE A 182 8.74 -9.24 -5.76
C PHE A 182 8.46 -9.57 -4.31
N ARG A 183 9.42 -10.23 -3.65
CA ARG A 183 9.33 -10.70 -2.27
C ARG A 183 10.59 -10.33 -1.51
N PHE A 184 10.40 -9.68 -0.35
CA PHE A 184 11.45 -9.39 0.62
C PHE A 184 10.98 -9.89 1.98
N ASP A 185 11.68 -10.85 2.58
CA ASP A 185 11.35 -11.44 3.88
C ASP A 185 12.60 -11.64 4.75
N GLY A 186 12.43 -12.16 5.97
CA GLY A 186 13.43 -12.23 7.04
C GLY A 186 14.89 -12.32 6.61
N PRO A 187 15.33 -13.42 5.95
CA PRO A 187 16.73 -13.63 5.56
C PRO A 187 17.25 -12.62 4.52
N LEU A 188 16.34 -11.96 3.79
CA LEU A 188 16.66 -11.02 2.72
C LEU A 188 16.83 -9.57 3.21
N TRP A 189 16.53 -9.27 4.47
CA TRP A 189 16.75 -7.96 5.10
C TRP A 189 18.23 -7.72 5.47
N THR A 190 19.10 -7.82 4.47
CA THR A 190 20.54 -7.54 4.56
C THR A 190 20.84 -6.09 4.24
N ASP A 191 22.06 -5.61 4.51
CA ASP A 191 22.42 -4.22 4.22
C ASP A 191 22.43 -3.92 2.70
N ASP A 192 22.66 -4.95 1.88
CA ASP A 192 22.59 -4.89 0.42
C ASP A 192 21.17 -4.81 -0.16
N VAL A 193 20.11 -4.94 0.66
CA VAL A 193 18.71 -5.02 0.19
C VAL A 193 18.23 -3.72 -0.47
N VAL A 194 18.85 -2.59 -0.17
CA VAL A 194 18.40 -1.26 -0.62
C VAL A 194 18.36 -1.14 -2.14
N GLY A 195 19.38 -1.67 -2.84
CA GLY A 195 19.40 -1.65 -4.31
C GLY A 195 18.24 -2.42 -4.94
N PRO A 196 18.10 -3.73 -4.64
CA PRO A 196 16.99 -4.56 -5.12
C PRO A 196 15.61 -4.01 -4.76
N LEU A 197 15.46 -3.49 -3.54
CA LEU A 197 14.19 -2.90 -3.08
C LEU A 197 13.85 -1.61 -3.84
N ALA A 198 14.83 -0.74 -4.08
CA ALA A 198 14.66 0.46 -4.90
C ALA A 198 14.25 0.11 -6.34
N LEU A 199 14.90 -0.90 -6.95
CA LEU A 199 14.55 -1.37 -8.28
C LEU A 199 13.14 -1.95 -8.33
N ALA A 200 12.75 -2.77 -7.35
CA ALA A 200 11.39 -3.32 -7.27
C ALA A 200 10.34 -2.21 -7.12
N ALA A 201 10.58 -1.23 -6.24
CA ALA A 201 9.69 -0.11 -6.00
C ALA A 201 9.57 0.86 -7.21
N ARG A 202 10.65 1.09 -7.96
CA ARG A 202 10.57 1.80 -9.25
C ARG A 202 9.84 0.97 -10.30
N SER A 203 10.13 -0.33 -10.38
CA SER A 203 9.54 -1.23 -11.38
C SER A 203 8.02 -1.32 -11.24
N THR A 204 7.53 -1.45 -10.01
CA THR A 204 6.08 -1.48 -9.75
C THR A 204 5.41 -0.16 -10.12
N ALA A 205 6.10 0.99 -10.06
CA ALA A 205 5.60 2.34 -10.39
C ALA A 205 5.87 2.79 -11.83
N SER A 206 6.21 1.86 -12.74
CA SER A 206 6.60 2.15 -14.12
C SER A 206 5.40 2.33 -15.05
N PHE A 207 4.55 3.31 -14.75
CA PHE A 207 3.26 3.54 -15.42
C PHE A 207 3.42 3.74 -16.93
N PRO A 208 2.74 2.94 -17.78
CA PRO A 208 2.85 3.01 -19.24
C PRO A 208 2.63 4.42 -19.79
N GLY A 209 3.55 4.89 -20.64
CA GLY A 209 3.49 6.21 -21.28
C GLY A 209 3.97 7.37 -20.40
N ALA A 210 3.90 7.24 -19.07
CA ALA A 210 4.50 8.21 -18.16
C ALA A 210 5.98 7.91 -17.94
N PHE A 211 6.32 6.70 -17.51
CA PHE A 211 7.69 6.24 -17.28
C PHE A 211 8.13 5.22 -18.34
N GLU A 212 9.45 5.08 -18.52
CA GLU A 212 10.02 4.03 -19.37
C GLU A 212 9.94 2.65 -18.70
N LEU A 213 9.98 1.58 -19.49
CA LEU A 213 10.03 0.21 -18.97
C LEU A 213 11.23 0.02 -18.04
N SER A 214 11.05 -0.74 -16.96
CA SER A 214 12.12 -1.09 -16.02
C SER A 214 12.81 -2.36 -16.49
N ARG A 215 14.14 -2.39 -16.49
CA ARG A 215 14.90 -3.63 -16.71
C ARG A 215 15.07 -4.35 -15.38
N MET A 216 14.66 -5.61 -15.33
CA MET A 216 14.87 -6.50 -14.19
C MET A 216 15.80 -7.66 -14.59
N PRO A 217 17.04 -7.68 -14.11
CA PRO A 217 17.98 -8.76 -14.41
C PRO A 217 17.83 -9.96 -13.45
N ILE A 218 18.04 -11.17 -13.97
CA ILE A 218 18.11 -12.45 -13.23
C ILE A 218 19.40 -13.17 -13.61
N GLY A 219 20.21 -13.55 -12.63
CA GLY A 219 21.46 -14.30 -12.81
C GLY A 219 22.59 -13.51 -13.48
N GLU A 220 22.41 -12.21 -13.72
CA GLU A 220 23.39 -11.33 -14.36
C GLU A 220 24.10 -10.45 -13.32
N LYS A 221 25.43 -10.33 -13.40
CA LYS A 221 26.16 -9.26 -12.69
C LYS A 221 25.99 -7.94 -13.44
N THR A 222 24.88 -7.26 -13.17
CA THR A 222 24.54 -5.97 -13.76
C THR A 222 25.02 -4.78 -12.92
N GLY A 223 25.08 -3.58 -13.51
CA GLY A 223 25.58 -2.37 -12.86
C GLY A 223 24.74 -1.92 -11.64
N PRO A 224 25.20 -0.90 -10.89
CA PRO A 224 24.66 -0.52 -9.58
C PRO A 224 23.21 0.00 -9.56
N LEU A 225 22.62 0.28 -10.73
CA LEU A 225 21.23 0.71 -10.91
C LEU A 225 20.26 -0.46 -11.04
N HIS A 226 20.69 -1.58 -11.65
CA HIS A 226 19.83 -2.73 -11.87
C HIS A 226 20.49 -3.96 -11.22
N PRO A 227 20.42 -4.15 -9.91
CA PRO A 227 20.99 -5.32 -9.25
C PRO A 227 20.26 -6.62 -9.62
N ASP A 228 20.92 -7.75 -9.41
CA ASP A 228 20.36 -9.09 -9.63
C ASP A 228 19.15 -9.33 -8.72
N MET A 229 18.02 -9.72 -9.34
CA MET A 229 16.74 -9.92 -8.65
C MET A 229 16.44 -11.39 -8.32
N THR A 230 17.34 -12.34 -8.63
CA THR A 230 17.12 -13.80 -8.49
C THR A 230 16.58 -14.22 -7.12
N ARG A 231 17.04 -13.59 -6.03
CA ARG A 231 16.62 -13.92 -4.66
C ARG A 231 15.26 -13.35 -4.24
N TYR A 232 14.73 -12.41 -5.02
CA TYR A 232 13.57 -11.59 -4.65
C TYR A 232 12.33 -11.88 -5.50
N THR A 233 12.36 -12.87 -6.39
CA THR A 233 11.22 -13.22 -7.25
C THR A 233 11.28 -14.68 -7.70
N ASP A 234 10.15 -15.20 -8.17
CA ASP A 234 9.99 -16.59 -8.60
C ASP A 234 10.29 -16.79 -10.11
N VAL A 235 10.58 -15.72 -10.86
CA VAL A 235 10.91 -15.82 -12.29
C VAL A 235 12.31 -16.39 -12.53
N THR A 236 12.52 -16.87 -13.75
CA THR A 236 13.71 -17.64 -14.13
C THR A 236 14.63 -16.94 -15.11
N ARG A 237 14.23 -15.78 -15.65
CA ARG A 237 15.04 -14.98 -16.59
C ARG A 237 14.83 -13.48 -16.45
N SER A 238 15.70 -12.70 -17.07
CA SER A 238 15.62 -11.24 -17.11
C SER A 238 14.39 -10.77 -17.92
N HIS A 239 13.70 -9.74 -17.42
CA HIS A 239 12.47 -9.21 -18.03
C HIS A 239 12.44 -7.69 -18.14
N TRP A 240 11.62 -7.18 -19.06
CA TRP A 240 11.20 -5.78 -19.09
C TRP A 240 9.85 -5.65 -18.39
N LEU A 241 9.79 -4.75 -17.41
CA LEU A 241 8.64 -4.57 -16.54
C LEU A 241 7.95 -3.23 -16.80
N THR A 242 6.64 -3.24 -16.64
CA THR A 242 5.79 -2.06 -16.47
C THR A 242 5.04 -2.14 -15.13
N ASP A 243 4.22 -1.13 -14.86
CA ASP A 243 3.51 -0.96 -13.60
C ASP A 243 2.70 -2.19 -13.22
N GLY A 244 2.78 -2.56 -11.94
CA GLY A 244 2.04 -3.70 -11.40
C GLY A 244 0.51 -3.51 -11.50
N GLY A 245 0.05 -2.26 -11.51
CA GLY A 245 -1.35 -1.88 -11.63
C GLY A 245 -2.00 -2.24 -12.94
N VAL A 246 -1.22 -2.55 -13.99
CA VAL A 246 -1.76 -3.02 -15.28
C VAL A 246 -2.49 -4.36 -15.12
N LEU A 247 -1.96 -5.29 -14.32
CA LEU A 247 -2.55 -6.62 -14.13
C LEU A 247 -2.95 -6.94 -12.69
N LEU A 248 -2.37 -6.26 -11.69
CA LEU A 248 -2.67 -6.49 -10.27
C LEU A 248 -2.49 -5.18 -9.48
N ASN A 249 -3.52 -4.34 -9.50
CA ASN A 249 -3.55 -3.02 -8.85
C ASN A 249 -3.89 -3.07 -7.35
N LYS A 250 -4.60 -4.12 -6.93
CA LYS A 250 -5.07 -4.32 -5.56
C LYS A 250 -4.49 -5.65 -5.03
N PRO A 251 -3.27 -5.68 -4.47
CA PRO A 251 -2.58 -6.93 -4.14
C PRO A 251 -3.05 -7.58 -2.83
N LEU A 252 -4.37 -7.70 -2.64
CA LEU A 252 -4.99 -8.36 -1.48
C LEU A 252 -4.73 -9.87 -1.48
N ARG A 253 -4.85 -10.54 -2.64
CA ARG A 253 -4.65 -12.01 -2.71
C ARG A 253 -3.23 -12.44 -2.28
N PRO A 254 -2.14 -11.79 -2.74
CA PRO A 254 -0.80 -12.07 -2.20
C PRO A 254 -0.71 -11.85 -0.68
N ALA A 255 -1.32 -10.78 -0.15
CA ALA A 255 -1.34 -10.52 1.29
C ALA A 255 -2.05 -11.64 2.07
N LEU A 256 -3.26 -12.01 1.63
CA LEU A 256 -4.07 -13.06 2.26
C LEU A 256 -3.33 -14.39 2.29
N ARG A 257 -2.66 -14.77 1.20
CA ARG A 257 -1.88 -16.00 1.14
C ARG A 257 -0.78 -16.03 2.20
N GLU A 258 0.00 -14.96 2.33
CA GLU A 258 1.04 -14.89 3.38
C GLU A 258 0.44 -14.93 4.78
N ILE A 259 -0.67 -14.22 5.01
CA ILE A 259 -1.33 -14.20 6.31
C ILE A 259 -1.88 -15.58 6.68
N PHE A 260 -2.48 -16.30 5.73
CA PHE A 260 -3.05 -17.63 5.97
C PHE A 260 -1.98 -18.69 6.22
N GLU A 261 -0.77 -18.50 5.72
CA GLU A 261 0.36 -19.41 5.94
C GLU A 261 1.17 -19.06 7.20
N ARG A 262 1.05 -17.83 7.73
CA ARG A 262 1.80 -17.39 8.91
C ARG A 262 1.24 -18.00 10.19
N GLN A 263 2.09 -18.57 11.02
CA GLN A 263 1.70 -19.09 12.34
C GLN A 263 1.79 -18.01 13.43
N SER A 264 1.14 -18.22 14.58
CA SER A 264 1.33 -17.37 15.77
C SER A 264 1.82 -18.15 16.98
N HIS A 265 2.65 -17.47 17.77
CA HIS A 265 3.21 -17.93 19.04
C HIS A 265 2.62 -17.17 20.23
N SER A 266 1.51 -16.47 20.03
CA SER A 266 0.83 -15.64 21.03
C SER A 266 -0.67 -15.58 20.70
N ASP A 267 -1.45 -14.96 21.60
CA ASP A 267 -2.85 -14.63 21.35
C ASP A 267 -2.94 -13.48 20.35
N VAL A 268 -3.27 -13.82 19.10
CA VAL A 268 -3.18 -12.89 17.97
C VAL A 268 -4.54 -12.46 17.47
N ARG A 269 -4.70 -11.14 17.27
CA ARG A 269 -5.73 -10.56 16.41
C ARG A 269 -5.10 -10.10 15.10
N ARG A 270 -5.58 -10.62 13.97
CA ARG A 270 -5.05 -10.28 12.63
C ARG A 270 -5.94 -9.25 11.95
N LEU A 271 -5.36 -8.12 11.59
CA LEU A 271 -6.04 -7.05 10.87
C LEU A 271 -5.37 -6.87 9.50
N LEU A 272 -6.13 -7.01 8.42
CA LEU A 272 -5.71 -6.63 7.09
C LEU A 272 -6.20 -5.21 6.80
N LEU A 273 -5.28 -4.25 6.79
CA LEU A 273 -5.53 -2.85 6.46
C LEU A 273 -5.47 -2.66 4.95
N TYR A 274 -6.62 -2.48 4.31
CA TYR A 274 -6.72 -2.15 2.89
C TYR A 274 -6.72 -0.64 2.69
N VAL A 275 -5.55 -0.08 2.37
CA VAL A 275 -5.32 1.37 2.31
C VAL A 275 -5.69 1.89 0.93
N VAL A 276 -6.85 2.54 0.85
CA VAL A 276 -7.39 3.17 -0.36
C VAL A 276 -8.07 4.49 0.01
N PRO A 277 -7.62 5.65 -0.51
CA PRO A 277 -8.13 6.94 -0.05
C PRO A 277 -9.62 7.17 -0.31
N THR A 278 -10.23 6.46 -1.26
CA THR A 278 -11.64 6.62 -1.63
C THR A 278 -12.45 5.37 -1.26
N ALA A 279 -13.63 5.55 -0.67
CA ALA A 279 -14.74 4.64 -0.97
C ALA A 279 -15.09 4.82 -2.46
N GLU A 280 -15.16 3.74 -3.24
CA GLU A 280 -15.46 3.80 -4.67
C GLU A 280 -16.74 4.63 -4.91
N ARG A 281 -16.76 5.47 -5.95
CA ARG A 281 -17.97 6.20 -6.34
C ARG A 281 -19.05 5.18 -6.68
N GLU A 282 -20.31 5.47 -6.33
CA GLU A 282 -21.43 4.79 -6.98
C GLU A 282 -21.25 4.94 -8.49
N ALA A 283 -21.29 3.81 -9.21
CA ALA A 283 -21.08 3.80 -10.64
C ALA A 283 -22.11 4.73 -11.30
N GLU A 284 -21.63 5.80 -11.94
CA GLU A 284 -22.50 6.67 -12.72
C GLU A 284 -23.11 5.84 -13.85
N ARG A 285 -24.44 5.78 -13.89
CA ARG A 285 -25.17 5.09 -14.95
C ARG A 285 -24.94 5.85 -16.25
N VAL A 286 -24.08 5.30 -17.11
CA VAL A 286 -23.87 5.84 -18.45
C VAL A 286 -25.04 5.44 -19.33
N GLU A 287 -25.74 6.41 -19.90
CA GLU A 287 -26.77 6.17 -20.91
C GLU A 287 -26.14 5.53 -22.14
N VAL A 288 -26.65 4.37 -22.56
CA VAL A 288 -26.18 3.66 -23.76
C VAL A 288 -27.00 4.18 -24.92
N ASP A 289 -26.52 5.24 -25.58
CA ASP A 289 -27.11 5.78 -26.81
C ASP A 289 -26.67 4.93 -28.01
N PRO A 290 -27.57 4.12 -28.62
CA PRO A 290 -27.23 3.30 -29.78
C PRO A 290 -26.85 4.12 -31.02
N ASP A 291 -27.29 5.38 -31.11
CA ASP A 291 -27.06 6.25 -32.27
C ASP A 291 -25.74 7.04 -32.16
N ARG A 292 -25.09 7.03 -31.00
CA ARG A 292 -23.83 7.76 -30.73
C ARG A 292 -22.81 6.90 -29.97
N PRO A 293 -22.24 5.86 -30.60
CA PRO A 293 -21.20 5.07 -29.98
C PRO A 293 -19.95 5.91 -29.67
N PRO A 294 -19.23 5.64 -28.57
CA PRO A 294 -18.00 6.35 -28.25
C PRO A 294 -16.96 6.16 -29.36
N LEU A 295 -16.30 7.25 -29.73
CA LEU A 295 -15.20 7.24 -30.70
C LEU A 295 -14.06 6.34 -30.20
N LEU A 296 -13.33 5.69 -31.12
CA LEU A 296 -12.28 4.72 -30.79
C LEU A 296 -11.28 5.22 -29.73
N GLY A 297 -10.88 6.50 -29.82
CA GLY A 297 -9.95 7.11 -28.86
C GLY A 297 -10.51 7.22 -27.43
N SER A 298 -11.77 7.61 -27.27
CA SER A 298 -12.41 7.72 -25.94
C SER A 298 -12.86 6.36 -25.40
N ALA A 299 -13.17 5.41 -26.28
CA ALA A 299 -13.43 4.03 -25.90
C ALA A 299 -12.15 3.35 -25.37
N MET A 300 -11.01 3.49 -26.06
CA MET A 300 -9.74 2.90 -25.63
C MET A 300 -9.26 3.45 -24.28
N SER A 301 -9.38 4.76 -24.05
CA SER A 301 -9.01 5.34 -22.74
C SER A 301 -9.91 4.83 -21.61
N LYS A 302 -11.22 4.67 -21.87
CA LYS A 302 -12.16 4.10 -20.90
C LYS A 302 -11.86 2.63 -20.62
N VAL A 303 -11.55 1.83 -21.64
CA VAL A 303 -11.16 0.42 -21.48
C VAL A 303 -9.89 0.29 -20.64
N VAL A 304 -8.87 1.11 -20.89
CA VAL A 304 -7.66 1.13 -20.05
C VAL A 304 -8.01 1.49 -18.60
N GLY A 305 -8.83 2.52 -18.38
CA GLY A 305 -9.32 2.86 -17.04
C GLY A 305 -10.09 1.72 -16.37
N THR A 306 -10.91 0.99 -17.11
CA THR A 306 -11.66 -0.18 -16.62
C THR A 306 -10.74 -1.35 -16.25
N VAL A 307 -9.69 -1.61 -17.02
CA VAL A 307 -8.70 -2.65 -16.70
C VAL A 307 -7.93 -2.32 -15.42
N LEU A 308 -7.65 -1.03 -15.18
CA LEU A 308 -6.99 -0.55 -13.96
C LEU A 308 -7.94 -0.53 -12.74
N SER A 309 -9.26 -0.43 -12.96
CA SER A 309 -10.29 -0.53 -11.91
C SER A 309 -10.64 -2.00 -11.62
N GLN A 310 -9.82 -2.65 -10.81
CA GLN A 310 -10.02 -4.06 -10.45
C GLN A 310 -11.04 -4.22 -9.32
N THR A 311 -11.87 -5.27 -9.37
CA THR A 311 -12.77 -5.66 -8.28
C THR A 311 -12.00 -6.40 -7.19
N ILE A 312 -12.47 -6.32 -5.94
CA ILE A 312 -11.90 -7.09 -4.81
C ILE A 312 -12.85 -8.19 -4.31
N SER A 313 -13.97 -8.40 -5.00
CA SER A 313 -15.03 -9.31 -4.55
C SER A 313 -14.53 -10.73 -4.37
N ALA A 314 -13.68 -11.22 -5.28
CA ALA A 314 -13.08 -12.55 -5.17
C ALA A 314 -12.19 -12.68 -3.93
N GLU A 315 -11.42 -11.65 -3.59
CA GLU A 315 -10.55 -11.62 -2.42
C GLU A 315 -11.36 -11.53 -1.11
N LEU A 316 -12.48 -10.81 -1.11
CA LEU A 316 -13.43 -10.77 0.01
C LEU A 316 -14.12 -12.13 0.22
N GLU A 317 -14.47 -12.81 -0.87
CA GLU A 317 -15.00 -14.18 -0.83
C GLU A 317 -13.95 -15.16 -0.32
N ASP A 318 -12.68 -15.04 -0.76
CA ASP A 318 -11.57 -15.86 -0.26
C ASP A 318 -11.37 -15.67 1.26
N LEU A 319 -11.42 -14.42 1.74
CA LEU A 319 -11.34 -14.09 3.17
C LEU A 319 -12.51 -14.68 3.97
N THR A 320 -13.73 -14.51 3.48
CA THR A 320 -14.93 -15.06 4.12
C THR A 320 -14.85 -16.59 4.17
N ARG A 321 -14.47 -17.22 3.05
CA ARG A 321 -14.31 -18.68 2.95
C ARG A 321 -13.29 -19.21 3.96
N HIS A 322 -12.16 -18.52 4.12
CA HIS A 322 -11.14 -18.88 5.12
C HIS A 322 -11.67 -18.74 6.55
N ASN A 323 -12.27 -17.59 6.89
CA ASN A 323 -12.82 -17.34 8.22
C ASN A 323 -13.92 -18.36 8.59
N ASP A 324 -14.79 -18.71 7.64
CA ASP A 324 -15.80 -19.75 7.86
C ASP A 324 -15.18 -21.15 7.96
N ALA A 325 -14.12 -21.44 7.20
CA ALA A 325 -13.41 -22.72 7.29
C ALA A 325 -12.76 -22.90 8.68
N VAL A 326 -12.21 -21.84 9.26
CA VAL A 326 -11.69 -21.81 10.64
C VAL A 326 -12.79 -22.16 11.64
N VAL A 327 -13.96 -21.52 11.55
CA VAL A 327 -15.11 -21.80 12.44
C VAL A 327 -15.61 -23.24 12.25
N ARG A 328 -15.79 -23.69 11.01
CA ARG A 328 -16.25 -25.06 10.69
C ARG A 328 -15.28 -26.12 11.21
N THR A 329 -13.97 -25.90 11.09
CA THR A 329 -12.95 -26.84 11.55
C THR A 329 -13.00 -27.02 13.07
N ARG A 330 -13.18 -25.93 13.82
CA ARG A 330 -13.34 -25.96 15.29
C ARG A 330 -14.58 -26.75 15.72
N GLY A 331 -15.71 -26.55 15.04
CA GLY A 331 -16.94 -27.31 15.30
C GLY A 331 -16.77 -28.80 14.94
N THR A 332 -16.21 -29.08 13.76
CA THR A 332 -15.96 -30.46 13.29
C THR A 332 -15.08 -31.23 14.27
N ARG A 333 -14.03 -30.60 14.80
CA ARG A 333 -13.14 -31.19 15.81
C ARG A 333 -13.91 -31.65 17.06
N VAL A 334 -14.85 -30.82 17.56
CA VAL A 334 -15.69 -31.18 18.71
C VAL A 334 -16.65 -32.31 18.36
N SER A 335 -17.29 -32.27 17.19
CA SER A 335 -18.17 -33.35 16.74
C SER A 335 -17.44 -34.69 16.60
N LEU A 336 -16.24 -34.69 16.01
CA LEU A 336 -15.40 -35.89 15.88
C LEU A 336 -14.95 -36.42 17.24
N ALA A 337 -14.57 -35.54 18.17
CA ALA A 337 -14.27 -35.92 19.54
C ALA A 337 -15.50 -36.57 20.22
N SER A 338 -16.70 -36.01 20.03
CA SER A 338 -17.96 -36.58 20.56
C SER A 338 -18.24 -37.98 20.00
N MET A 339 -18.05 -38.18 18.69
CA MET A 339 -18.17 -39.50 18.08
C MET A 339 -17.14 -40.48 18.65
N GLY A 340 -15.90 -40.04 18.82
CA GLY A 340 -14.83 -40.84 19.41
C GLY A 340 -15.10 -41.22 20.88
N VAL A 341 -15.72 -40.34 21.66
CA VAL A 341 -16.14 -40.65 23.04
C VAL A 341 -17.21 -41.75 23.07
N ARG A 342 -18.14 -41.75 22.11
CA ARG A 342 -19.22 -42.76 22.05
C ARG A 342 -18.79 -44.10 21.46
N GLY A 343 -17.98 -44.07 20.40
CA GLY A 343 -17.56 -45.25 19.64
C GLY A 343 -16.20 -45.83 20.05
N GLY A 344 -15.42 -45.09 20.84
CA GLY A 344 -14.05 -45.43 21.18
C GLY A 344 -13.02 -44.96 20.12
N PRO A 345 -11.72 -45.03 20.44
CA PRO A 345 -10.66 -44.52 19.58
C PRO A 345 -10.60 -45.18 18.20
N ASP A 346 -10.82 -46.50 18.13
CA ASP A 346 -10.72 -47.28 16.89
C ASP A 346 -11.90 -47.06 15.95
N ALA A 347 -13.05 -46.64 16.49
CA ALA A 347 -14.19 -46.23 15.67
C ALA A 347 -13.98 -44.86 14.99
N LEU A 348 -13.09 -44.02 15.55
CA LEU A 348 -12.81 -42.69 14.98
C LEU A 348 -11.77 -42.76 13.85
N VAL A 349 -10.73 -43.57 14.00
CA VAL A 349 -9.64 -43.71 13.01
C VAL A 349 -9.42 -45.18 12.69
N ASP A 350 -9.90 -45.60 11.52
CA ASP A 350 -9.63 -46.90 10.95
C ASP A 350 -8.49 -46.85 9.91
N GLN A 351 -8.14 -48.01 9.35
CA GLN A 351 -7.08 -48.10 8.34
C GLN A 351 -7.40 -47.31 7.07
N ARG A 352 -8.69 -47.19 6.70
CA ARG A 352 -9.12 -46.43 5.52
C ARG A 352 -8.84 -44.95 5.74
N LEU A 353 -9.28 -44.40 6.86
CA LEU A 353 -9.08 -42.99 7.21
C LEU A 353 -7.59 -42.65 7.35
N MET A 354 -6.78 -43.58 7.86
CA MET A 354 -5.33 -43.41 7.91
C MET A 354 -4.71 -43.30 6.52
N ASN A 355 -5.10 -44.14 5.55
CA ASN A 355 -4.62 -44.03 4.17
C ASN A 355 -5.03 -42.70 3.53
N ASP A 356 -6.29 -42.34 3.73
CA ASP A 356 -6.90 -41.08 3.31
C ASP A 356 -6.16 -39.84 3.87
N TYR A 357 -5.74 -39.89 5.13
CA TYR A 357 -4.90 -38.87 5.76
C TYR A 357 -3.52 -38.79 5.11
N ARG A 358 -2.85 -39.94 4.93
CA ARG A 358 -1.49 -40.00 4.35
C ARG A 358 -1.47 -39.39 2.96
N ASP A 359 -2.46 -39.71 2.14
CA ASP A 359 -2.56 -39.18 0.77
C ASP A 359 -2.82 -37.67 0.77
N ARG A 360 -3.81 -37.18 1.53
CA ARG A 360 -4.08 -35.74 1.61
C ARG A 360 -2.88 -34.95 2.13
N ARG A 361 -2.19 -35.48 3.15
CA ARG A 361 -1.05 -34.82 3.80
C ARG A 361 0.11 -34.54 2.84
N VAL A 362 0.38 -35.42 1.88
CA VAL A 362 1.52 -35.29 0.98
C VAL A 362 1.21 -34.50 -0.30
N GLN A 363 -0.06 -34.46 -0.75
CA GLN A 363 -0.42 -33.81 -2.02
C GLN A 363 -0.18 -32.30 -2.02
N GLU A 364 -0.50 -31.62 -0.92
CA GLU A 364 -0.29 -30.17 -0.78
C GLU A 364 1.20 -29.81 -0.84
N ASP A 365 2.02 -30.48 -0.01
CA ASP A 365 3.47 -30.28 0.06
C ASP A 365 4.18 -30.70 -1.23
N ALA A 366 3.72 -31.78 -1.89
CA ALA A 366 4.28 -32.27 -3.15
C ALA A 366 4.16 -31.23 -4.27
N THR A 367 3.01 -30.57 -4.36
CA THR A 367 2.78 -29.53 -5.37
C THR A 367 3.70 -28.32 -5.16
N ALA A 368 3.89 -27.89 -3.90
CA ALA A 368 4.80 -26.80 -3.58
C ALA A 368 6.27 -27.16 -3.86
N LEU A 369 6.70 -28.38 -3.52
CA LEU A 369 8.05 -28.87 -3.76
C LEU A 369 8.37 -28.97 -5.26
N VAL A 370 7.47 -29.55 -6.06
CA VAL A 370 7.67 -29.67 -7.52
C VAL A 370 7.84 -28.29 -8.16
N ARG A 371 7.02 -27.32 -7.76
CA ARG A 371 7.13 -25.94 -8.25
C ARG A 371 8.51 -25.34 -7.97
N GLU A 372 9.00 -25.47 -6.75
CA GLU A 372 10.30 -24.89 -6.38
C GLU A 372 11.48 -25.64 -7.01
N ALA A 373 11.42 -26.96 -7.06
CA ALA A 373 12.48 -27.78 -7.66
C ALA A 373 12.62 -27.49 -9.17
N THR A 374 11.49 -27.35 -9.88
CA THR A 374 11.48 -27.01 -11.32
C THR A 374 11.95 -25.58 -11.59
N ARG A 375 11.65 -24.65 -10.68
CA ARG A 375 12.22 -23.29 -10.69
C ARG A 375 13.74 -23.32 -10.54
N ARG A 376 14.25 -24.04 -9.53
CA ARG A 376 15.69 -24.20 -9.29
C ARG A 376 16.43 -24.79 -10.50
N LEU A 377 15.84 -25.78 -11.17
CA LEU A 377 16.38 -26.34 -12.40
C LEU A 377 16.43 -25.29 -13.52
N SER A 378 15.38 -24.50 -13.70
CA SER A 378 15.29 -23.49 -14.76
C SER A 378 16.31 -22.36 -14.58
N LEU A 379 16.70 -22.07 -13.35
CA LEU A 379 17.78 -21.11 -13.00
C LEU A 379 19.19 -21.70 -13.16
N SER A 380 19.33 -22.99 -13.46
CA SER A 380 20.63 -23.63 -13.66
C SER A 380 21.00 -23.72 -15.14
N ASP A 381 22.29 -23.61 -15.46
CA ASP A 381 22.82 -23.79 -16.83
C ASP A 381 22.84 -25.27 -17.27
N VAL A 382 22.21 -26.17 -16.50
CA VAL A 382 22.15 -27.59 -16.84
C VAL A 382 21.19 -27.78 -18.02
N GLU A 383 21.76 -28.06 -19.19
CA GLU A 383 21.00 -28.53 -20.34
C GLU A 383 20.43 -29.92 -20.02
N ASP A 384 19.12 -30.00 -19.82
CA ASP A 384 18.40 -31.28 -19.74
C ASP A 384 17.98 -31.74 -21.16
N PRO A 385 18.52 -32.86 -21.68
CA PRO A 385 18.10 -33.43 -22.95
C PRO A 385 16.62 -33.88 -22.97
N GLY A 386 15.97 -33.97 -21.79
CA GLY A 386 14.56 -34.34 -21.59
C GLY A 386 13.53 -33.20 -21.68
N ARG A 387 13.91 -32.00 -22.17
CA ARG A 387 13.08 -30.76 -22.23
C ARG A 387 11.70 -30.85 -22.92
N GLN A 388 11.28 -32.01 -23.42
CA GLN A 388 9.90 -32.20 -23.86
C GLN A 388 9.02 -32.51 -22.65
N TRP A 389 8.48 -31.45 -22.04
CA TRP A 389 7.39 -31.58 -21.07
C TRP A 389 6.20 -32.24 -21.78
N ALA A 390 6.04 -33.53 -21.57
CA ALA A 390 4.96 -34.32 -22.16
C ALA A 390 3.74 -34.32 -21.24
N SER A 391 2.58 -34.61 -21.82
CA SER A 391 1.36 -34.89 -21.08
C SER A 391 1.60 -35.89 -19.94
N GLY A 392 1.20 -35.52 -18.72
CA GLY A 392 1.33 -36.35 -17.52
C GLY A 392 2.66 -36.24 -16.77
N THR A 393 3.62 -35.46 -17.27
CA THR A 393 4.90 -35.23 -16.57
C THR A 393 4.66 -34.56 -15.21
N ALA A 394 3.76 -33.58 -15.10
CA ALA A 394 3.53 -32.91 -13.81
C ALA A 394 2.90 -33.87 -12.80
N ALA A 395 1.99 -34.76 -13.24
CA ALA A 395 1.45 -35.81 -12.40
C ALA A 395 2.53 -36.78 -11.92
N GLN A 396 3.45 -37.20 -12.80
CA GLN A 396 4.58 -38.06 -12.45
C GLN A 396 5.51 -37.40 -11.41
N LEU A 397 5.87 -36.13 -11.61
CA LEU A 397 6.72 -35.39 -10.66
C LEU A 397 6.04 -35.20 -9.31
N ARG A 398 4.73 -34.89 -9.29
CA ARG A 398 3.94 -34.81 -8.04
C ARG A 398 3.85 -36.17 -7.34
N ALA A 399 3.70 -37.27 -8.09
CA ALA A 399 3.71 -38.61 -7.52
C ALA A 399 5.06 -38.98 -6.90
N ALA A 400 6.17 -38.64 -7.57
CA ALA A 400 7.52 -38.83 -7.04
C ALA A 400 7.77 -37.99 -5.78
N ALA A 401 7.36 -36.72 -5.79
CA ALA A 401 7.41 -35.86 -4.61
C ALA A 401 6.56 -36.42 -3.46
N ALA A 402 5.33 -36.86 -3.74
CA ALA A 402 4.44 -37.46 -2.75
C ALA A 402 5.05 -38.73 -2.14
N GLU A 403 5.68 -39.59 -2.95
CA GLU A 403 6.34 -40.80 -2.47
C GLU A 403 7.52 -40.49 -1.55
N GLY A 404 8.39 -39.54 -1.93
CA GLY A 404 9.45 -39.09 -1.05
C GLY A 404 8.93 -38.43 0.24
N LEU A 405 7.81 -37.72 0.18
CA LEU A 405 7.15 -37.11 1.34
C LEU A 405 6.41 -38.12 2.22
N ARG A 406 6.14 -39.35 1.75
CA ARG A 406 5.63 -40.44 2.59
C ARG A 406 6.73 -41.08 3.44
N ASP A 407 8.00 -40.80 3.16
CA ASP A 407 9.11 -41.33 3.94
C ASP A 407 8.96 -41.01 5.44
N GLY A 408 9.03 -42.05 6.25
CA GLY A 408 8.89 -41.96 7.69
C GLY A 408 7.48 -41.65 8.21
N LEU A 409 6.46 -41.55 7.36
CA LEU A 409 5.06 -41.35 7.79
C LEU A 409 4.44 -42.72 8.16
N PRO A 410 3.76 -42.85 9.32
CA PRO A 410 3.20 -44.12 9.76
C PRO A 410 2.16 -44.67 8.77
N THR A 411 2.07 -46.00 8.65
CA THR A 411 1.12 -46.70 7.76
C THR A 411 -0.14 -47.18 8.47
N ALA A 412 -0.02 -47.55 9.75
CA ALA A 412 -1.14 -47.99 10.58
C ALA A 412 -1.68 -46.84 11.45
N PRO A 413 -2.97 -46.90 11.86
CA PRO A 413 -3.51 -46.03 12.88
C PRO A 413 -2.64 -46.00 14.15
N PRO A 414 -2.57 -44.87 14.87
CA PRO A 414 -1.86 -44.80 16.15
C PRO A 414 -2.41 -45.84 17.13
N LYS A 415 -1.53 -46.51 17.89
CA LYS A 415 -1.94 -47.40 18.99
C LYS A 415 -2.63 -46.60 20.10
N ASP A 416 -3.32 -47.25 21.03
CA ASP A 416 -3.97 -46.56 22.16
C ASP A 416 -3.01 -45.74 23.02
N THR A 417 -1.75 -46.18 23.11
CA THR A 417 -0.64 -45.43 23.69
C THR A 417 0.38 -45.13 22.60
N CYS A 418 0.87 -43.89 22.55
CA CYS A 418 1.90 -43.46 21.62
C CYS A 418 3.11 -42.93 22.39
N GLU A 419 4.29 -43.50 22.14
CA GLU A 419 5.52 -43.03 22.75
C GLU A 419 6.01 -41.75 22.05
N LEU A 420 6.76 -40.91 22.75
CA LEU A 420 7.21 -39.61 22.23
C LEU A 420 8.01 -39.73 20.91
N GLN A 421 8.74 -40.83 20.74
CA GLN A 421 9.51 -41.10 19.51
C GLN A 421 8.62 -41.34 18.28
N ASP A 422 7.43 -41.92 18.48
CA ASP A 422 6.50 -42.25 17.39
C ASP A 422 5.76 -40.99 16.92
N LEU A 423 5.57 -40.01 17.81
CA LEU A 423 4.86 -38.76 17.51
C LEU A 423 5.59 -37.88 16.49
N VAL A 424 6.93 -37.95 16.46
CA VAL A 424 7.78 -37.17 15.53
C VAL A 424 7.47 -37.54 14.07
N ALA A 425 7.00 -38.77 13.82
CA ALA A 425 6.62 -39.25 12.49
C ALA A 425 5.43 -38.48 11.89
N PHE A 426 4.55 -37.91 12.72
CA PHE A 426 3.41 -37.10 12.29
C PHE A 426 3.75 -35.62 12.03
N ARG A 427 5.03 -35.24 12.25
CA ARG A 427 5.59 -33.91 11.95
C ARG A 427 4.90 -32.77 12.72
N THR A 428 5.29 -31.54 12.41
CA THR A 428 4.84 -30.31 13.09
C THR A 428 3.33 -30.08 13.00
N THR A 429 2.69 -30.48 11.89
CA THR A 429 1.25 -30.27 11.66
C THR A 429 0.36 -30.94 12.70
N ALA A 430 0.75 -32.12 13.20
CA ALA A 430 -0.03 -32.82 14.22
C ALA A 430 0.06 -32.13 15.59
N LEU A 431 1.25 -31.62 15.93
CA LEU A 431 1.43 -30.81 17.13
C LEU A 431 0.63 -29.49 17.01
N ASP A 432 0.68 -28.83 15.86
CA ASP A 432 -0.03 -27.56 15.62
C ASP A 432 -1.55 -27.69 15.82
N ASP A 433 -2.15 -28.75 15.27
CA ASP A 433 -3.59 -29.05 15.44
C ASP A 433 -3.91 -29.46 16.90
N SER A 434 -2.97 -30.11 17.59
CA SER A 434 -3.11 -30.44 19.02
C SER A 434 -3.06 -29.19 19.91
N VAL A 435 -2.15 -28.27 19.61
CA VAL A 435 -2.08 -26.94 20.24
C VAL A 435 -3.36 -26.16 19.97
N ALA A 436 -3.87 -26.18 18.73
CA ALA A 436 -5.14 -25.53 18.38
C ALA A 436 -6.33 -26.10 19.18
N THR A 437 -6.34 -27.42 19.41
CA THR A 437 -7.33 -28.08 20.28
C THR A 437 -7.24 -27.58 21.72
N GLY A 438 -6.03 -27.47 22.27
CA GLY A 438 -5.81 -26.91 23.61
C GLY A 438 -6.20 -25.44 23.72
N LEU A 439 -5.91 -24.62 22.71
CA LEU A 439 -6.33 -23.22 22.69
C LEU A 439 -7.86 -23.08 22.58
N GLN A 440 -8.53 -23.97 21.85
CA GLN A 440 -9.99 -24.03 21.80
C GLN A 440 -10.59 -24.34 23.17
N LEU A 441 -10.01 -25.28 23.93
CA LEU A 441 -10.39 -25.58 25.31
C LEU A 441 -10.22 -24.36 26.23
N VAL A 442 -9.06 -23.72 26.21
CA VAL A 442 -8.78 -22.54 27.03
C VAL A 442 -9.73 -21.39 26.70
N ASN A 443 -9.97 -21.13 25.40
CA ASN A 443 -10.90 -20.08 24.96
C ASN A 443 -12.37 -20.39 25.31
N ALA A 444 -12.77 -21.67 25.31
CA ALA A 444 -14.07 -22.08 25.83
C ALA A 444 -14.16 -21.85 27.34
N GLY A 445 -13.08 -22.12 28.09
CA GLY A 445 -12.95 -21.78 29.51
C GLY A 445 -13.20 -20.31 29.82
N PHE A 446 -12.61 -19.39 29.05
CA PHE A 446 -12.87 -17.95 29.20
C PHE A 446 -14.32 -17.55 28.94
N ARG A 447 -15.02 -18.24 28.03
CA ARG A 447 -16.46 -18.01 27.77
C ARG A 447 -17.37 -18.51 28.90
N LEU A 448 -16.84 -19.25 29.86
CA LEU A 448 -17.56 -19.73 31.05
C LEU A 448 -17.42 -18.78 32.25
N ASP A 449 -16.80 -17.62 32.07
CA ASP A 449 -16.54 -16.59 33.08
C ASP A 449 -15.77 -17.14 34.30
N PRO A 450 -14.49 -17.52 34.14
CA PRO A 450 -13.66 -18.03 35.23
C PRO A 450 -13.42 -16.95 36.30
N ALA A 451 -13.22 -17.37 37.55
CA ALA A 451 -12.74 -16.47 38.60
C ALA A 451 -11.34 -15.91 38.26
N PRO A 452 -10.91 -14.75 38.80
CA PRO A 452 -9.62 -14.14 38.46
C PRO A 452 -8.42 -15.09 38.62
N GLU A 453 -8.35 -15.86 39.71
CA GLU A 453 -7.27 -16.83 39.94
C GLU A 453 -7.27 -17.97 38.91
N GLN A 454 -8.46 -18.43 38.51
CA GLN A 454 -8.64 -19.45 37.48
C GLN A 454 -8.23 -18.91 36.10
N ALA A 455 -8.58 -17.66 35.79
CA ALA A 455 -8.19 -16.99 34.55
C ALA A 455 -6.65 -16.91 34.41
N VAL A 456 -5.93 -16.65 35.50
CA VAL A 456 -4.46 -16.62 35.54
C VAL A 456 -3.86 -17.99 35.22
N GLN A 457 -4.42 -19.06 35.78
CA GLN A 457 -3.95 -20.41 35.50
C GLN A 457 -4.26 -20.85 34.05
N LEU A 458 -5.45 -20.52 33.52
CA LEU A 458 -5.78 -20.76 32.11
C LEU A 458 -4.85 -20.01 31.16
N ASN A 459 -4.49 -18.77 31.51
CA ASN A 459 -3.47 -18.00 30.79
C ASN A 459 -2.10 -18.69 30.82
N ARG A 460 -1.68 -19.25 31.96
CA ARG A 460 -0.43 -20.01 32.05
C ARG A 460 -0.43 -21.24 31.15
N CYS A 461 -1.56 -21.94 31.06
CA CYS A 461 -1.73 -23.06 30.12
C CYS A 461 -1.62 -22.59 28.66
N ARG A 462 -2.18 -21.41 28.34
CA ARG A 462 -2.01 -20.78 27.03
C ARG A 462 -0.54 -20.47 26.70
N VAL A 463 0.29 -20.04 27.67
CA VAL A 463 1.75 -19.86 27.48
C VAL A 463 2.37 -21.16 26.97
N LEU A 464 2.15 -22.25 27.70
CA LEU A 464 2.76 -23.54 27.44
C LEU A 464 2.37 -24.06 26.05
N LEU A 465 1.10 -23.88 25.65
CA LEU A 465 0.62 -24.25 24.32
C LEU A 465 1.35 -23.48 23.20
N HIS A 466 1.56 -22.18 23.37
CA HIS A 466 2.32 -21.38 22.41
C HIS A 466 3.82 -21.68 22.41
N GLU A 467 4.41 -21.94 23.57
CA GLU A 467 5.79 -22.36 23.73
C GLU A 467 6.05 -23.69 23.00
N ALA A 468 5.16 -24.67 23.15
CA ALA A 468 5.23 -25.93 22.43
C ALA A 468 5.26 -25.73 20.91
N ARG A 469 4.35 -24.90 20.39
CA ARG A 469 4.31 -24.56 18.97
C ARG A 469 5.59 -23.87 18.51
N HIS A 470 6.08 -22.89 19.27
CA HIS A 470 7.31 -22.18 18.94
C HIS A 470 8.52 -23.12 18.88
N LYS A 471 8.66 -24.00 19.87
CA LYS A 471 9.76 -24.96 19.96
C LYS A 471 9.78 -25.94 18.79
N ALA A 472 8.61 -26.31 18.27
CA ALA A 472 8.49 -27.22 17.13
C ALA A 472 8.55 -26.54 15.75
N ALA A 473 8.51 -25.21 15.68
CA ALA A 473 8.46 -24.49 14.42
C ALA A 473 9.70 -24.77 13.56
N ARG A 474 9.52 -24.89 12.24
CA ARG A 474 10.63 -24.98 11.29
C ARG A 474 11.17 -23.58 11.02
N GLY A 475 12.46 -23.35 11.22
CA GLY A 475 13.11 -22.06 10.97
C GLY A 475 13.36 -21.74 9.49
N GLU A 476 13.18 -22.71 8.59
CA GLU A 476 13.45 -22.58 7.15
C GLU A 476 12.18 -22.84 6.32
N ARG A 477 11.94 -22.01 5.31
CA ARG A 477 10.86 -22.22 4.32
C ARG A 477 11.34 -23.16 3.21
N LEU A 478 10.40 -23.90 2.62
CA LEU A 478 10.67 -24.82 1.51
C LEU A 478 11.38 -24.13 0.33
N ALA A 479 10.93 -22.93 -0.05
CA ALA A 479 11.51 -22.16 -1.15
C ALA A 479 13.00 -21.86 -0.97
N GLY A 480 13.35 -21.32 0.22
CA GLY A 480 14.74 -21.03 0.58
C GLY A 480 15.59 -22.30 0.62
N TRP A 481 15.08 -23.35 1.27
CA TRP A 481 15.81 -24.61 1.40
C TRP A 481 16.11 -25.27 0.04
N VAL A 482 15.16 -25.29 -0.91
CA VAL A 482 15.38 -25.86 -2.25
C VAL A 482 16.35 -25.00 -3.08
N THR A 483 16.33 -23.68 -2.90
CA THR A 483 17.24 -22.76 -3.61
C THR A 483 18.71 -23.06 -3.26
N GLU A 484 18.97 -23.46 -2.02
CA GLU A 484 20.31 -23.85 -1.54
C GLU A 484 20.75 -25.25 -1.99
N GLN A 485 19.87 -26.04 -2.61
CA GLN A 485 20.24 -27.36 -3.11
C GLN A 485 20.96 -27.29 -4.46
N ASP A 486 21.86 -28.24 -4.67
CA ASP A 486 22.49 -28.45 -5.96
C ASP A 486 21.46 -28.90 -7.01
N PRO A 487 21.56 -28.42 -8.26
CA PRO A 487 20.73 -28.90 -9.36
C PRO A 487 20.99 -30.41 -9.60
N PRO A 488 20.06 -31.12 -10.27
CA PRO A 488 20.25 -32.53 -10.55
C PRO A 488 21.48 -32.77 -11.43
N ASP A 489 22.27 -33.80 -11.08
CA ASP A 489 23.32 -34.31 -11.95
C ASP A 489 22.73 -34.79 -13.28
N ALA A 490 23.48 -34.66 -14.37
CA ALA A 490 23.05 -35.10 -15.72
C ALA A 490 22.67 -36.60 -15.83
N LYS A 491 23.01 -37.43 -14.82
CA LYS A 491 22.71 -38.86 -14.76
C LYS A 491 21.45 -39.20 -13.96
N VAL A 492 20.88 -38.25 -13.22
CA VAL A 492 19.73 -38.45 -12.33
C VAL A 492 18.47 -37.90 -13.00
N THR A 493 17.39 -38.68 -13.05
CA THR A 493 16.12 -38.19 -13.60
C THR A 493 15.51 -37.12 -12.71
N LEU A 494 14.79 -36.17 -13.31
CA LEU A 494 14.10 -35.11 -12.57
C LEU A 494 13.17 -35.68 -11.47
N ALA A 495 12.44 -36.75 -11.77
CA ALA A 495 11.58 -37.44 -10.80
C ALA A 495 12.39 -38.00 -9.62
N ALA A 496 13.52 -38.67 -9.87
CA ALA A 496 14.36 -39.23 -8.81
C ALA A 496 15.02 -38.13 -7.94
N TRP A 497 15.43 -37.02 -8.55
CA TRP A 497 15.95 -35.87 -7.80
C TRP A 497 14.87 -35.23 -6.92
N ILE A 498 13.67 -35.00 -7.44
CA ILE A 498 12.53 -34.46 -6.67
C ILE A 498 12.13 -35.42 -5.54
N GLU A 499 12.09 -36.73 -5.78
CA GLU A 499 11.86 -37.72 -4.72
C GLU A 499 12.94 -37.65 -3.64
N GLY A 500 14.21 -37.50 -4.04
CA GLY A 500 15.33 -37.32 -3.10
C GLY A 500 15.21 -36.04 -2.27
N LEU A 501 14.82 -34.91 -2.90
CA LEU A 501 14.53 -33.66 -2.20
C LEU A 501 13.35 -33.83 -1.22
N ALA A 502 12.29 -34.49 -1.65
CA ALA A 502 11.12 -34.78 -0.83
C ALA A 502 11.49 -35.58 0.43
N LYS A 503 12.33 -36.62 0.30
CA LYS A 503 12.84 -37.41 1.44
C LYS A 503 13.66 -36.57 2.41
N LYS A 504 14.57 -35.73 1.90
CA LYS A 504 15.37 -34.81 2.73
C LYS A 504 14.48 -33.82 3.48
N TRP A 505 13.49 -33.23 2.81
CA TRP A 505 12.53 -32.30 3.43
C TRP A 505 11.66 -32.98 4.49
N ALA A 506 11.18 -34.20 4.20
CA ALA A 506 10.44 -35.03 5.13
C ALA A 506 11.28 -35.37 6.39
N ALA A 507 12.56 -35.69 6.21
CA ALA A 507 13.49 -35.96 7.30
C ALA A 507 13.70 -34.74 8.21
N ARG A 508 13.88 -33.53 7.66
CA ARG A 508 13.99 -32.29 8.47
C ARG A 508 12.75 -32.01 9.31
N GLY A 509 11.59 -32.49 8.86
CA GLY A 509 10.34 -32.41 9.63
C GLY A 509 10.29 -33.25 10.91
N ARG A 510 11.24 -34.19 11.06
CA ARG A 510 11.40 -35.05 12.23
C ARG A 510 12.57 -34.51 13.06
N SER A 511 12.28 -33.66 14.03
CA SER A 511 13.29 -33.03 14.89
C SER A 511 13.17 -33.45 16.35
N ASP A 512 14.28 -33.40 17.09
CA ASP A 512 14.27 -33.58 18.55
C ASP A 512 13.48 -32.45 19.24
N THR A 513 13.48 -31.25 18.66
CA THR A 513 12.69 -30.13 19.18
C THR A 513 11.19 -30.39 19.15
N LEU A 514 10.69 -31.11 18.13
CA LEU A 514 9.30 -31.56 18.04
C LEU A 514 8.98 -32.60 19.13
N LYS A 515 9.90 -33.55 19.37
CA LYS A 515 9.76 -34.55 20.44
C LYS A 515 9.63 -33.88 21.81
N GLU A 516 10.46 -32.87 22.07
CA GLU A 516 10.45 -32.12 23.33
C GLU A 516 9.24 -31.20 23.50
N ALA A 517 8.52 -30.87 22.42
CA ALA A 517 7.35 -30.00 22.46
C ALA A 517 6.06 -30.72 22.91
N TRP A 518 5.92 -32.02 22.61
CA TRP A 518 4.73 -32.80 22.96
C TRP A 518 4.40 -32.84 24.46
N PRO A 519 5.37 -33.09 25.37
CA PRO A 519 5.12 -33.05 26.81
C PRO A 519 4.56 -31.70 27.30
N ILE A 520 4.98 -30.59 26.68
CA ILE A 520 4.51 -29.24 27.03
C ILE A 520 3.01 -29.09 26.74
N VAL A 521 2.52 -29.64 25.61
CA VAL A 521 1.09 -29.64 25.27
C VAL A 521 0.28 -30.44 26.30
N VAL A 522 0.72 -31.65 26.64
CA VAL A 522 0.03 -32.50 27.62
C VAL A 522 0.01 -31.85 29.01
N ALA A 523 1.14 -31.28 29.43
CA ALA A 523 1.24 -30.55 30.69
C ALA A 523 0.25 -29.38 30.75
N ALA A 524 0.11 -28.62 29.66
CA ALA A 524 -0.85 -27.52 29.58
C ALA A 524 -2.31 -27.99 29.72
N LEU A 525 -2.68 -29.09 29.03
CA LEU A 525 -4.04 -29.63 29.11
C LEU A 525 -4.36 -30.18 30.50
N ARG A 526 -3.41 -30.89 31.13
CA ARG A 526 -3.56 -31.38 32.50
C ARG A 526 -3.73 -30.25 33.51
N GLN A 527 -2.93 -29.19 33.39
CA GLN A 527 -3.05 -28.02 34.26
C GLN A 527 -4.37 -27.28 34.07
N ALA A 528 -4.92 -27.25 32.85
CA ALA A 528 -6.20 -26.61 32.57
C ALA A 528 -7.42 -27.43 33.05
N THR A 529 -7.32 -28.76 33.04
CA THR A 529 -8.43 -29.69 33.36
C THR A 529 -9.15 -29.42 34.70
N PRO A 530 -8.46 -29.29 35.86
CA PRO A 530 -9.12 -29.08 37.15
C PRO A 530 -9.87 -27.73 37.24
N ILE A 531 -9.58 -26.80 36.34
CA ILE A 531 -10.25 -25.49 36.25
C ILE A 531 -11.44 -25.57 35.30
N LEU A 532 -11.22 -26.15 34.12
CA LEU A 532 -12.20 -26.19 33.04
C LEU A 532 -13.41 -27.06 33.38
N LEU A 533 -13.19 -28.22 34.02
CA LEU A 533 -14.27 -29.18 34.27
C LEU A 533 -15.34 -28.62 35.25
N PRO A 534 -14.98 -28.03 36.41
CA PRO A 534 -15.97 -27.40 37.29
C PRO A 534 -16.70 -26.22 36.63
N LEU A 535 -16.00 -25.41 35.82
CA LEU A 535 -16.62 -24.28 35.10
C LEU A 535 -17.67 -24.76 34.09
N ALA A 536 -17.38 -25.84 33.36
CA ALA A 536 -18.33 -26.43 32.43
C ALA A 536 -19.56 -27.01 33.16
N GLN A 537 -19.34 -27.68 34.29
CA GLN A 537 -20.41 -28.24 35.13
C GLN A 537 -21.32 -27.16 35.73
N ALA A 538 -20.78 -25.97 36.02
CA ALA A 538 -21.56 -24.86 36.54
C ALA A 538 -22.51 -24.23 35.48
N LYS A 539 -22.20 -24.38 34.18
CA LYS A 539 -22.95 -23.79 33.06
C LYS A 539 -23.19 -24.81 31.94
N PRO A 540 -23.89 -25.93 32.21
CA PRO A 540 -23.94 -27.08 31.31
C PRO A 540 -24.64 -26.79 29.97
N ASP A 541 -25.59 -25.85 29.94
CA ASP A 541 -26.39 -25.54 28.74
C ASP A 541 -25.69 -24.63 27.72
N THR A 542 -24.38 -24.38 27.88
CA THR A 542 -23.61 -23.50 27.00
C THR A 542 -22.78 -24.30 25.98
N GLU A 543 -22.65 -23.79 24.76
CA GLU A 543 -21.76 -24.38 23.73
C GLU A 543 -20.30 -24.49 24.22
N ALA A 544 -19.88 -23.55 25.07
CA ALA A 544 -18.56 -23.56 25.69
C ALA A 544 -18.38 -24.75 26.66
N ALA A 545 -19.39 -25.05 27.49
CA ALA A 545 -19.36 -26.19 28.39
C ALA A 545 -19.39 -27.53 27.63
N ASP A 546 -20.19 -27.63 26.56
CA ASP A 546 -20.20 -28.81 25.69
C ASP A 546 -18.83 -29.05 25.04
N THR A 547 -18.21 -27.99 24.51
CA THR A 547 -16.86 -28.04 23.93
C THR A 547 -15.84 -28.55 24.94
N VAL A 548 -15.85 -28.00 26.16
CA VAL A 548 -14.93 -28.39 27.24
C VAL A 548 -15.14 -29.84 27.63
N THR A 549 -16.38 -30.23 27.92
CA THR A 549 -16.73 -31.57 28.38
C THR A 549 -16.37 -32.63 27.35
N THR A 550 -16.71 -32.37 26.08
CA THR A 550 -16.46 -33.31 24.98
C THR A 550 -14.97 -33.51 24.71
N LEU A 551 -14.17 -32.43 24.63
CA LEU A 551 -12.75 -32.53 24.33
C LEU A 551 -11.93 -33.11 25.50
N LEU A 552 -12.28 -32.79 26.76
CA LEU A 552 -11.64 -33.41 27.93
C LEU A 552 -12.01 -34.89 28.05
N ALA A 553 -13.28 -35.26 27.84
CA ALA A 553 -13.70 -36.66 27.78
C ALA A 553 -12.98 -37.43 26.67
N TRP A 554 -12.85 -36.83 25.49
CA TRP A 554 -12.10 -37.43 24.39
C TRP A 554 -10.64 -37.64 24.77
N THR A 555 -9.94 -36.66 25.32
CA THR A 555 -8.54 -36.83 25.74
C THR A 555 -8.37 -37.79 26.93
N GLY A 556 -9.45 -38.08 27.66
CA GLY A 556 -9.45 -38.93 28.86
C GLY A 556 -8.92 -38.20 30.09
N LEU A 557 -8.87 -36.87 30.06
CA LEU A 557 -8.42 -36.04 31.16
C LEU A 557 -9.56 -35.79 32.13
N THR A 558 -9.37 -36.19 33.38
CA THR A 558 -10.29 -35.98 34.50
C THR A 558 -9.57 -35.27 35.66
N SER A 559 -10.33 -34.83 36.66
CA SER A 559 -9.80 -34.14 37.84
C SER A 559 -9.21 -35.05 38.92
N GLY A 560 -9.24 -36.38 38.74
CA GLY A 560 -8.83 -37.38 39.74
C GLY A 560 -7.84 -38.41 39.21
N ASP A 561 -7.58 -39.46 40.01
CA ASP A 561 -6.58 -40.50 39.70
C ASP A 561 -6.91 -41.35 38.45
N ASP A 562 -8.16 -41.34 37.99
CA ASP A 562 -8.63 -42.03 36.78
C ASP A 562 -8.24 -41.31 35.47
N SER A 563 -7.45 -40.24 35.56
CA SER A 563 -6.98 -39.47 34.39
C SER A 563 -6.08 -40.32 33.50
N ALA A 564 -6.35 -40.37 32.20
CA ALA A 564 -5.59 -41.16 31.25
C ALA A 564 -4.11 -40.75 31.22
N GLY A 565 -3.18 -41.69 31.04
CA GLY A 565 -1.74 -41.41 30.97
C GLY A 565 -1.31 -40.55 29.77
N ASP A 566 -0.13 -39.93 29.84
CA ASP A 566 0.34 -38.96 28.81
C ASP A 566 0.43 -39.58 27.40
N SER A 567 0.84 -40.83 27.29
CA SER A 567 0.90 -41.58 26.03
C SER A 567 -0.49 -41.84 25.43
N VAL A 568 -1.53 -41.92 26.26
CA VAL A 568 -2.93 -42.02 25.80
C VAL A 568 -3.42 -40.66 25.31
N VAL A 569 -3.18 -39.59 26.08
CA VAL A 569 -3.59 -38.23 25.69
C VAL A 569 -3.01 -37.84 24.34
N THR A 570 -1.70 -38.06 24.14
CA THR A 570 -1.02 -37.79 22.87
C THR A 570 -1.57 -38.63 21.73
N SER A 571 -1.80 -39.93 21.95
CA SER A 571 -2.44 -40.79 20.95
C SER A 571 -3.82 -40.25 20.52
N ARG A 572 -4.67 -39.88 21.48
CA ARG A 572 -6.01 -39.36 21.20
C ARG A 572 -5.99 -38.01 20.49
N LEU A 573 -5.02 -37.15 20.78
CA LEU A 573 -4.81 -35.89 20.05
C LEU A 573 -4.38 -36.14 18.59
N VAL A 574 -3.45 -37.07 18.37
CA VAL A 574 -3.02 -37.45 17.01
C VAL A 574 -4.15 -38.12 16.23
N ARG A 575 -4.93 -39.00 16.85
CA ARG A 575 -6.12 -39.61 16.23
C ARG A 575 -7.14 -38.54 15.82
N LEU A 576 -7.37 -37.52 16.66
CA LEU A 576 -8.24 -36.41 16.32
C LEU A 576 -7.70 -35.58 15.14
N HIS A 577 -6.39 -35.35 15.09
CA HIS A 577 -5.73 -34.72 13.93
C HIS A 577 -5.93 -35.54 12.64
N ILE A 578 -5.68 -36.85 12.69
CA ILE A 578 -5.86 -37.76 11.55
C ILE A 578 -7.32 -37.75 11.10
N ALA A 579 -8.28 -37.84 12.03
CA ALA A 579 -9.69 -37.81 11.69
C ALA A 579 -10.11 -36.48 11.05
N THR A 580 -9.64 -35.37 11.61
CA THR A 580 -9.94 -34.02 11.11
C THR A 580 -9.37 -33.82 9.70
N ARG A 581 -8.09 -34.16 9.48
CA ARG A 581 -7.40 -34.00 8.18
C ARG A 581 -7.81 -35.04 7.15
N GLY A 582 -8.19 -36.24 7.58
CA GLY A 582 -8.66 -37.32 6.72
C GLY A 582 -10.11 -37.11 6.24
N LEU A 583 -10.97 -36.49 7.05
CA LEU A 583 -12.38 -36.25 6.67
C LEU A 583 -12.60 -34.89 6.01
N LEU A 584 -11.87 -33.85 6.41
CA LEU A 584 -12.02 -32.52 5.80
C LEU A 584 -11.37 -32.48 4.41
N ALA A 585 -12.13 -32.02 3.42
CA ALA A 585 -11.62 -31.87 2.06
C ALA A 585 -10.54 -30.78 1.96
N GLN A 586 -10.65 -29.70 2.73
CA GLN A 586 -9.69 -28.60 2.83
C GLN A 586 -9.72 -28.01 4.24
N ALA A 587 -8.82 -28.46 5.12
CA ALA A 587 -8.62 -27.82 6.41
C ALA A 587 -7.87 -26.49 6.21
N PRO A 588 -8.18 -25.42 6.97
CA PRO A 588 -7.41 -24.19 6.88
C PRO A 588 -5.95 -24.45 7.24
N SER A 589 -5.03 -23.79 6.55
CA SER A 589 -3.57 -23.87 6.83
C SER A 589 -3.25 -23.43 8.25
N VAL A 590 -3.95 -22.41 8.75
CA VAL A 590 -3.83 -21.88 10.12
C VAL A 590 -5.21 -21.64 10.72
N ASP A 591 -5.43 -22.09 11.96
CA ASP A 591 -6.70 -21.97 12.71
C ASP A 591 -6.92 -20.56 13.28
N GLN A 592 -6.85 -19.53 12.42
CA GLN A 592 -6.94 -18.11 12.80
C GLN A 592 -7.76 -17.29 11.81
N ARG A 593 -8.61 -16.43 12.35
CA ARG A 593 -9.40 -15.48 11.57
C ARG A 593 -8.60 -14.22 11.25
N VAL A 594 -9.00 -13.56 10.17
CA VAL A 594 -8.45 -12.27 9.74
C VAL A 594 -9.62 -11.31 9.53
N ASP A 595 -9.52 -10.11 10.10
CA ASP A 595 -10.50 -9.05 9.89
C ASP A 595 -9.96 -8.03 8.88
N LEU A 596 -10.77 -7.66 7.89
CA LEU A 596 -10.44 -6.63 6.91
C LEU A 596 -10.90 -5.26 7.39
N VAL A 597 -10.02 -4.28 7.34
CA VAL A 597 -10.33 -2.87 7.60
C VAL A 597 -9.94 -2.05 6.38
N GLN A 598 -10.91 -1.46 5.70
CA GLN A 598 -10.62 -0.48 4.65
C GLN A 598 -10.18 0.82 5.28
N VAL A 599 -8.97 1.30 5.01
CA VAL A 599 -8.45 2.59 5.49
C VAL A 599 -8.63 3.63 4.40
N SER A 600 -9.60 4.53 4.56
CA SER A 600 -9.94 5.61 3.62
C SER A 600 -9.78 7.02 4.17
N ALA A 601 -9.73 8.02 3.29
CA ALA A 601 -9.69 9.43 3.66
C ALA A 601 -11.08 10.02 4.01
N ASP A 602 -12.16 9.25 3.83
CA ASP A 602 -13.47 9.64 4.31
C ASP A 602 -13.46 9.63 5.86
N SER A 603 -14.12 10.60 6.51
CA SER A 603 -13.69 11.10 7.83
C SER A 603 -13.69 10.09 8.97
N ARG A 604 -12.63 10.16 9.78
CA ARG A 604 -12.52 9.71 11.19
C ARG A 604 -11.69 10.71 12.00
N THR A 605 -12.06 11.99 11.91
CA THR A 605 -11.45 13.05 12.71
C THR A 605 -12.49 14.06 13.15
N LEU A 606 -12.41 14.50 14.40
CA LEU A 606 -13.20 15.62 14.93
C LEU A 606 -12.49 16.97 14.73
N MET A 607 -11.29 16.99 14.16
CA MET A 607 -10.55 18.24 13.92
C MET A 607 -11.28 19.14 12.91
N ASP A 608 -11.93 18.54 11.92
CA ASP A 608 -12.76 19.25 10.93
C ASP A 608 -13.87 18.35 10.36
N MET A 609 -15.08 18.51 10.91
CA MET A 609 -16.27 17.80 10.44
C MET A 609 -16.97 18.45 9.23
N LYS A 610 -16.43 19.55 8.67
CA LYS A 610 -16.94 20.16 7.43
C LYS A 610 -16.42 19.45 6.19
N ARG A 611 -15.18 18.92 6.25
CA ARG A 611 -14.53 18.18 5.16
C ARG A 611 -14.55 16.69 5.46
N ARG A 612 -15.67 16.03 5.18
CA ARG A 612 -15.85 14.61 5.52
C ARG A 612 -15.36 13.65 4.46
N ARG A 613 -15.35 14.05 3.19
CA ARG A 613 -15.03 13.15 2.09
C ARG A 613 -13.59 13.34 1.62
N SER A 614 -13.01 12.29 1.08
CA SER A 614 -11.71 12.28 0.40
C SER A 614 -11.55 13.45 -0.59
N TRP A 615 -12.59 13.74 -1.39
CA TRP A 615 -12.61 14.84 -2.37
C TRP A 615 -12.55 16.26 -1.77
N ASP A 616 -12.92 16.41 -0.51
CA ASP A 616 -12.93 17.69 0.21
C ASP A 616 -11.60 17.94 0.92
N LYS A 617 -10.82 16.87 1.16
CA LYS A 617 -9.55 16.88 1.89
C LYS A 617 -8.33 16.81 0.98
N LEU A 618 -8.40 15.98 -0.07
CA LEU A 618 -7.24 15.61 -0.88
C LEU A 618 -7.22 16.38 -2.20
N THR A 619 -6.10 17.02 -2.46
CA THR A 619 -5.83 17.72 -3.72
C THR A 619 -5.46 16.75 -4.84
N GLY A 620 -4.89 15.59 -4.48
CA GLY A 620 -4.51 14.50 -5.36
C GLY A 620 -5.65 13.92 -6.18
N MET A 621 -6.89 14.05 -5.70
CA MET A 621 -8.10 13.60 -6.37
C MET A 621 -8.39 14.29 -7.71
N GLN A 622 -7.69 15.38 -8.03
CA GLN A 622 -7.84 16.11 -9.28
C GLN A 622 -7.02 15.50 -10.42
N ALA A 623 -7.38 15.82 -11.66
CA ALA A 623 -6.66 15.42 -12.87
C ALA A 623 -6.35 13.91 -12.91
N ASP A 624 -7.40 13.09 -12.76
CA ASP A 624 -7.30 11.62 -12.80
C ASP A 624 -6.28 11.05 -11.80
N TYR A 625 -6.34 11.55 -10.56
CA TYR A 625 -5.46 11.19 -9.46
C TYR A 625 -4.00 11.69 -9.54
N PHE A 626 -3.66 12.60 -10.46
CA PHE A 626 -2.32 13.21 -10.55
C PHE A 626 -2.19 14.59 -9.88
N GLY A 627 -3.27 15.12 -9.29
CA GLY A 627 -3.35 16.50 -8.83
C GLY A 627 -2.20 16.92 -7.91
N ALA A 628 -1.86 16.12 -6.89
CA ALA A 628 -0.93 16.56 -5.85
C ALA A 628 0.49 16.76 -6.39
N PHE A 629 0.89 16.07 -7.47
CA PHE A 629 2.22 16.24 -8.06
C PHE A 629 2.44 17.62 -8.73
N TYR A 630 1.40 18.44 -8.87
CA TYR A 630 1.49 19.78 -9.42
C TYR A 630 2.14 20.81 -8.46
N LYS A 631 1.77 20.82 -7.17
CA LYS A 631 2.21 21.82 -6.18
C LYS A 631 2.82 21.19 -4.93
N ALA A 632 3.84 21.81 -4.35
CA ALA A 632 4.45 21.31 -3.13
C ALA A 632 3.49 21.42 -1.94
N SER A 633 2.70 22.50 -1.86
CA SER A 633 1.70 22.68 -0.80
C SER A 633 0.60 21.62 -0.83
N TRP A 634 0.23 21.16 -2.03
CA TRP A 634 -0.77 20.12 -2.25
C TRP A 634 -0.27 18.77 -1.72
N ARG A 635 0.98 18.42 -1.98
CA ARG A 635 1.60 17.20 -1.42
C ARG A 635 1.72 17.28 0.09
N ALA A 636 2.17 18.41 0.63
CA ALA A 636 2.26 18.60 2.07
C ALA A 636 0.87 18.48 2.75
N ASN A 637 -0.19 19.04 2.14
CA ASN A 637 -1.56 18.89 2.62
C ASN A 637 -2.03 17.43 2.59
N ASP A 638 -1.87 16.73 1.47
CA ASP A 638 -2.33 15.36 1.32
C ASP A 638 -1.57 14.40 2.25
N TRP A 639 -0.27 14.65 2.46
CA TRP A 639 0.56 13.95 3.45
C TRP A 639 0.03 14.13 4.88
N MET A 640 -0.23 15.38 5.29
CA MET A 640 -0.79 15.70 6.60
C MET A 640 -2.14 14.99 6.82
N TRP A 641 -3.04 15.06 5.84
CA TRP A 641 -4.32 14.34 5.91
C TRP A 641 -4.12 12.83 6.01
N GLY A 642 -3.13 12.27 5.32
CA GLY A 642 -2.73 10.86 5.44
C GLY A 642 -2.43 10.46 6.88
N ARG A 643 -1.61 11.26 7.57
CA ARG A 643 -1.29 11.02 8.99
C ARG A 643 -2.52 11.18 9.89
N VAL A 644 -3.31 12.25 9.70
CA VAL A 644 -4.51 12.55 10.51
C VAL A 644 -5.56 11.44 10.37
N ASP A 645 -5.88 11.03 9.14
CA ASP A 645 -6.85 9.97 8.87
C ASP A 645 -6.31 8.62 9.35
N GLY A 646 -5.02 8.34 9.11
CA GLY A 646 -4.34 7.16 9.62
C GLY A 646 -4.45 7.02 11.13
N ALA A 647 -4.26 8.11 11.89
CA ALA A 647 -4.37 8.09 13.34
C ALA A 647 -5.78 7.68 13.83
N GLY A 648 -6.83 8.22 13.19
CA GLY A 648 -8.21 7.87 13.51
C GLY A 648 -8.52 6.40 13.28
N TRP A 649 -8.05 5.85 12.15
CA TRP A 649 -8.23 4.44 11.83
C TRP A 649 -7.44 3.49 12.74
N LEU A 650 -6.18 3.82 13.02
CA LEU A 650 -5.33 2.99 13.86
C LEU A 650 -5.90 2.90 15.28
N ILE A 651 -6.41 4.00 15.84
CA ILE A 651 -7.08 3.99 17.15
C ILE A 651 -8.36 3.14 17.13
N GLN A 652 -9.17 3.23 16.07
CA GLN A 652 -10.33 2.35 15.92
C GLN A 652 -9.91 0.87 15.82
N CYS A 653 -8.79 0.58 15.15
CA CYS A 653 -8.26 -0.77 15.07
C CYS A 653 -7.82 -1.29 16.45
N LEU A 654 -7.30 -0.45 17.34
CA LEU A 654 -6.94 -0.84 18.71
C LEU A 654 -8.18 -1.10 19.58
N LEU A 655 -9.24 -0.29 19.42
CA LEU A 655 -10.46 -0.37 20.23
C LEU A 655 -11.36 -1.55 19.81
N ASP A 656 -11.05 -2.74 20.31
CA ASP A 656 -11.90 -3.93 20.19
C ASP A 656 -12.84 -4.07 21.40
N PRO A 657 -14.18 -3.95 21.20
CA PRO A 657 -15.16 -4.15 22.26
C PRO A 657 -15.01 -5.51 22.96
N LYS A 658 -14.69 -6.58 22.21
CA LYS A 658 -14.55 -7.94 22.78
C LYS A 658 -13.37 -8.00 23.74
N ARG A 659 -12.25 -7.39 23.37
CA ARG A 659 -11.06 -7.28 24.22
C ARG A 659 -11.36 -6.47 25.49
N LEU A 660 -12.01 -5.32 25.36
CA LEU A 660 -12.38 -4.49 26.51
C LEU A 660 -13.33 -5.20 27.48
N ARG A 661 -14.33 -5.95 26.97
CA ARG A 661 -15.20 -6.82 27.78
C ARG A 661 -14.38 -7.87 28.54
N LEU A 662 -13.46 -8.56 27.85
CA LEU A 662 -12.61 -9.60 28.45
C LEU A 662 -11.72 -9.02 29.57
N LEU A 663 -11.11 -7.85 29.34
CA LEU A 663 -10.28 -7.19 30.35
C LEU A 663 -11.11 -6.75 31.56
N ARG A 664 -12.32 -6.22 31.33
CA ARG A 664 -13.25 -5.88 32.42
C ARG A 664 -13.61 -7.10 33.25
N ASP A 665 -13.87 -8.24 32.61
CA ASP A 665 -14.24 -9.47 33.31
C ASP A 665 -13.07 -10.06 34.12
N VAL A 666 -11.82 -9.85 33.68
CA VAL A 666 -10.60 -10.27 34.41
C VAL A 666 -10.25 -9.34 35.57
N VAL A 667 -10.26 -8.02 35.34
CA VAL A 667 -9.85 -7.00 36.33
C VAL A 667 -10.96 -6.71 37.35
N GLY A 668 -12.21 -6.95 36.98
CA GLY A 668 -13.39 -6.57 37.75
C GLY A 668 -14.00 -5.25 37.24
N ARG A 669 -15.32 -5.15 37.33
CA ARG A 669 -16.11 -4.07 36.68
C ARG A 669 -15.71 -2.67 37.12
N GLU A 670 -15.70 -2.42 38.43
CA GLU A 670 -15.42 -1.10 39.00
C GLU A 670 -13.97 -0.68 38.79
N ALA A 671 -13.03 -1.59 39.02
CA ALA A 671 -11.60 -1.35 38.84
C ALA A 671 -11.27 -1.04 37.37
N PHE A 672 -11.80 -1.83 36.43
CA PHE A 672 -11.58 -1.59 35.01
C PHE A 672 -12.27 -0.31 34.52
N ARG A 673 -13.48 -0.01 35.01
CA ARG A 673 -14.16 1.25 34.71
C ARG A 673 -13.30 2.45 35.11
N LYS A 674 -12.69 2.42 36.29
CA LYS A 674 -11.74 3.43 36.76
C LYS A 674 -10.50 3.52 35.85
N GLN A 675 -9.89 2.40 35.47
CA GLN A 675 -8.75 2.37 34.55
C GLN A 675 -9.07 2.98 33.19
N VAL A 676 -10.25 2.67 32.63
CA VAL A 676 -10.71 3.26 31.35
C VAL A 676 -10.85 4.77 31.50
N ARG A 677 -11.49 5.25 32.58
CA ARG A 677 -11.65 6.68 32.84
C ARG A 677 -10.30 7.40 32.95
N GLU A 678 -9.40 6.91 33.80
CA GLU A 678 -8.07 7.48 33.98
C GLU A 678 -7.26 7.49 32.67
N THR A 679 -7.35 6.42 31.88
CA THR A 679 -6.68 6.34 30.57
C THR A 679 -7.25 7.35 29.58
N PHE A 680 -8.57 7.45 29.47
CA PHE A 680 -9.23 8.34 28.52
C PHE A 680 -9.01 9.81 28.89
N GLU A 681 -9.07 10.13 30.19
CA GLU A 681 -8.71 11.45 30.71
C GLU A 681 -7.23 11.79 30.45
N LYS A 682 -6.30 10.85 30.70
CA LYS A 682 -4.87 11.01 30.40
C LYS A 682 -4.61 11.29 28.92
N ILE A 683 -5.39 10.66 28.02
CA ILE A 683 -5.29 10.89 26.57
C ILE A 683 -5.82 12.28 26.18
N GLY A 684 -6.69 12.89 26.99
CA GLY A 684 -7.33 14.18 26.71
C GLY A 684 -8.78 14.04 26.22
N TRP A 685 -9.60 13.28 26.93
CA TRP A 685 -11.02 13.07 26.62
C TRP A 685 -11.80 14.39 26.46
N ARG A 686 -12.49 14.55 25.32
CA ARG A 686 -13.40 15.67 25.07
C ARG A 686 -14.53 15.24 24.16
N ARG A 687 -15.78 15.43 24.58
CA ARG A 687 -16.96 15.09 23.77
C ARG A 687 -17.01 15.87 22.44
N PRO A 688 -17.72 15.36 21.41
CA PRO A 688 -17.99 16.12 20.19
C PRO A 688 -18.76 17.41 20.47
N GLY A 689 -18.44 18.49 19.76
CA GLY A 689 -19.09 19.79 19.93
C GLY A 689 -19.12 20.65 18.67
N THR A 690 -19.77 21.81 18.75
CA THR A 690 -19.93 22.73 17.61
C THR A 690 -18.58 23.29 17.10
N GLU A 691 -17.58 23.35 17.97
CA GLU A 691 -16.19 23.73 17.69
C GLU A 691 -15.50 22.78 16.70
N ASP A 692 -15.99 21.54 16.58
CA ASP A 692 -15.49 20.55 15.63
C ASP A 692 -16.03 20.78 14.19
N GLY A 693 -16.85 21.81 13.99
CA GLY A 693 -17.50 22.12 12.71
C GLY A 693 -18.80 21.34 12.46
N LEU A 694 -19.43 20.87 13.54
CA LEU A 694 -20.71 20.17 13.55
C LEU A 694 -21.89 21.15 13.71
N SER A 695 -23.06 20.80 13.17
CA SER A 695 -24.32 21.40 13.62
C SER A 695 -24.65 20.94 15.04
N GLN A 696 -25.56 21.64 15.72
CA GLN A 696 -25.98 21.25 17.06
C GLN A 696 -26.64 19.86 17.07
N GLU A 697 -27.51 19.57 16.10
CA GLU A 697 -28.16 18.27 15.94
C GLU A 697 -27.16 17.14 15.68
N GLU A 698 -26.13 17.39 14.85
CA GLU A 698 -25.08 16.41 14.58
C GLU A 698 -24.23 16.12 15.83
N ALA A 699 -23.92 17.16 16.61
CA ALA A 699 -23.18 17.00 17.86
C ALA A 699 -23.99 16.19 18.88
N GLU A 700 -25.29 16.43 18.99
CA GLU A 700 -26.19 15.65 19.86
C GLU A 700 -26.30 14.19 19.42
N SER A 701 -26.42 13.93 18.11
CA SER A 701 -26.42 12.57 17.54
C SER A 701 -25.13 11.82 17.84
N LEU A 702 -23.97 12.45 17.64
CA LEU A 702 -22.67 11.83 17.94
C LEU A 702 -22.47 11.60 19.44
N ARG A 703 -22.95 12.50 20.32
CA ARG A 703 -22.92 12.30 21.77
C ARG A 703 -23.79 11.12 22.22
N ALA A 704 -24.96 10.96 21.63
CA ALA A 704 -25.83 9.81 21.90
C ALA A 704 -25.18 8.49 21.47
N GLN A 705 -24.55 8.47 20.29
CA GLN A 705 -23.80 7.31 19.82
C GLN A 705 -22.59 7.01 20.73
N LEU A 706 -21.84 8.04 21.14
CA LEU A 706 -20.72 7.90 22.08
C LEU A 706 -21.16 7.26 23.41
N ALA A 707 -22.29 7.70 23.97
CA ALA A 707 -22.84 7.11 25.18
C ALA A 707 -23.25 5.64 24.97
N GLY A 708 -23.87 5.32 23.83
CA GLY A 708 -24.20 3.94 23.48
C GLY A 708 -22.99 3.02 23.31
N GLU A 709 -21.89 3.54 22.74
CA GLU A 709 -20.64 2.82 22.58
C GLU A 709 -19.95 2.51 23.93
N LEU A 710 -20.11 3.37 24.95
CA LEU A 710 -19.47 3.22 26.26
C LEU A 710 -20.34 2.50 27.30
N ALA A 711 -21.66 2.42 27.09
CA ALA A 711 -22.60 1.90 28.07
C ALA A 711 -22.32 0.45 28.51
N PHE A 712 -21.74 -0.39 27.65
CA PHE A 712 -21.34 -1.77 28.04
C PHE A 712 -20.18 -1.81 29.05
N LEU A 713 -19.40 -0.72 29.17
CA LEU A 713 -18.37 -0.52 30.20
C LEU A 713 -18.95 0.14 31.47
N GLY A 714 -20.25 0.48 31.45
CA GLY A 714 -20.92 1.22 32.50
C GLY A 714 -20.50 2.69 32.58
N LEU A 715 -20.11 3.27 31.43
CA LEU A 715 -19.74 4.67 31.28
C LEU A 715 -20.68 5.37 30.30
N ASP A 716 -20.96 6.65 30.52
CA ASP A 716 -21.62 7.53 29.54
C ASP A 716 -20.59 8.35 28.74
N GLY A 717 -21.08 9.27 27.89
CA GLY A 717 -20.21 10.15 27.08
C GLY A 717 -19.41 11.20 27.88
N GLU A 718 -19.74 11.42 29.15
CA GLU A 718 -18.99 12.25 30.10
C GLU A 718 -18.06 11.42 30.99
N LEU A 719 -17.94 10.11 30.72
CA LEU A 719 -17.28 9.13 31.57
C LEU A 719 -17.91 9.01 32.97
N GLY A 720 -19.17 9.42 33.12
CA GLY A 720 -19.99 9.22 34.30
C GLY A 720 -20.48 7.77 34.41
N ASP A 721 -20.86 7.36 35.62
CA ASP A 721 -21.30 5.99 35.89
C ASP A 721 -22.71 5.72 35.39
N VAL A 722 -22.90 4.59 34.70
CA VAL A 722 -24.20 4.12 34.22
C VAL A 722 -24.58 2.82 34.93
N GLU A 723 -25.77 2.75 35.52
CA GLU A 723 -26.26 1.59 36.27
C GLU A 723 -26.69 0.42 35.38
N LYS A 724 -27.12 0.68 34.14
CA LYS A 724 -27.64 -0.33 33.21
C LYS A 724 -26.69 -0.58 32.05
N GLU A 725 -25.98 -1.69 32.10
CA GLU A 725 -25.13 -2.18 30.99
C GLU A 725 -25.99 -2.60 29.78
N THR A 726 -25.52 -2.26 28.59
CA THR A 726 -26.15 -2.61 27.31
C THR A 726 -25.39 -3.75 26.60
N GLU A 727 -25.94 -4.23 25.48
CA GLU A 727 -25.28 -5.22 24.63
C GLU A 727 -23.92 -4.72 24.11
N LEU A 728 -23.02 -5.68 23.84
CA LEU A 728 -21.68 -5.41 23.32
C LEU A 728 -21.78 -4.80 21.90
N PRO A 729 -21.24 -3.59 21.66
CA PRO A 729 -21.27 -2.98 20.34
C PRO A 729 -20.37 -3.74 19.35
N ILE A 730 -20.71 -3.67 18.07
CA ILE A 730 -19.89 -4.26 16.99
C ILE A 730 -18.54 -3.54 16.86
N SER A 731 -18.54 -2.22 17.02
CA SER A 731 -17.34 -1.36 16.95
C SER A 731 -17.58 -0.04 17.69
N MET A 732 -16.52 0.74 17.94
CA MET A 732 -16.59 2.01 18.69
C MET A 732 -16.01 3.20 17.88
N PRO A 733 -16.58 3.54 16.70
CA PRO A 733 -16.03 4.57 15.83
C PRO A 733 -16.04 5.98 16.43
N VAL A 734 -17.05 6.38 17.22
CA VAL A 734 -17.10 7.74 17.79
C VAL A 734 -16.12 7.88 18.93
N THR A 735 -16.00 6.85 19.77
CA THR A 735 -14.98 6.79 20.83
C THR A 735 -13.58 6.85 20.22
N ALA A 736 -13.33 6.14 19.11
CA ALA A 736 -12.06 6.22 18.39
C ALA A 736 -11.76 7.64 17.90
N MET A 737 -12.76 8.34 17.34
CA MET A 737 -12.61 9.72 16.88
C MET A 737 -12.31 10.71 18.02
N VAL A 738 -12.91 10.50 19.20
CA VAL A 738 -12.64 11.32 20.40
C VAL A 738 -11.20 11.11 20.88
N LEU A 739 -10.77 9.86 21.02
CA LEU A 739 -9.43 9.51 21.48
C LEU A 739 -8.33 9.88 20.47
N ALA A 740 -8.64 9.85 19.18
CA ALA A 740 -7.70 10.25 18.13
C ALA A 740 -7.43 11.75 18.09
N ARG A 741 -8.29 12.59 18.68
CA ARG A 741 -8.21 14.04 18.54
C ARG A 741 -6.86 14.60 19.01
N VAL A 742 -6.34 14.14 20.15
CA VAL A 742 -5.06 14.65 20.69
C VAL A 742 -3.90 14.28 19.78
N ARG A 743 -3.84 13.02 19.32
CA ARG A 743 -2.82 12.61 18.34
C ARG A 743 -2.94 13.38 17.02
N GLN A 744 -4.16 13.63 16.55
CA GLN A 744 -4.42 14.41 15.35
C GLN A 744 -4.02 15.88 15.51
N ALA A 745 -4.16 16.46 16.71
CA ALA A 745 -3.66 17.79 17.03
C ALA A 745 -2.12 17.84 17.06
N GLU A 746 -1.45 16.84 17.61
CA GLU A 746 0.02 16.70 17.54
C GLU A 746 0.51 16.66 16.08
N ILE A 747 -0.10 15.81 15.26
CA ILE A 747 0.20 15.70 13.83
C ILE A 747 -0.01 17.06 13.13
N ALA A 748 -1.12 17.74 13.41
CA ALA A 748 -1.39 19.04 12.83
C ALA A 748 -0.33 20.08 13.25
N ARG A 749 0.10 20.08 14.51
CA ARG A 749 1.17 20.97 14.99
C ARG A 749 2.51 20.69 14.30
N GLU A 750 2.83 19.43 14.04
CA GLU A 750 4.05 19.02 13.32
C GLU A 750 4.00 19.39 11.82
N GLU A 751 2.86 19.22 11.16
CA GLU A 751 2.78 19.29 9.69
C GLU A 751 2.27 20.64 9.16
N LEU A 752 1.44 21.39 9.90
CA LEU A 752 0.93 22.68 9.44
C LEU A 752 2.04 23.70 9.12
N PRO A 753 3.14 23.82 9.90
CA PRO A 753 4.26 24.69 9.52
C PRO A 753 4.88 24.33 8.17
N CYS A 754 5.03 23.02 7.89
CA CYS A 754 5.51 22.53 6.60
C CYS A 754 4.55 22.89 5.45
N VAL A 755 3.24 22.70 5.66
CA VAL A 755 2.21 23.12 4.68
C VAL A 755 2.27 24.62 4.45
N GLY A 756 2.42 25.42 5.51
CA GLY A 756 2.55 26.88 5.45
C GLY A 756 3.76 27.34 4.64
N LEU A 757 4.92 26.72 4.89
CA LEU A 757 6.16 26.97 4.17
C LEU A 757 6.00 26.71 2.66
N HIS A 758 5.43 25.56 2.29
CA HIS A 758 5.22 25.23 0.88
C HIS A 758 4.13 26.09 0.22
N CYS A 759 3.09 26.50 0.96
CA CYS A 759 2.14 27.52 0.46
C CYS A 759 2.85 28.85 0.15
N GLY A 760 3.81 29.25 1.00
CA GLY A 760 4.63 30.44 0.79
C GLY A 760 5.51 30.33 -0.45
N HIS A 761 6.19 29.19 -0.61
CA HIS A 761 7.00 28.88 -1.79
C HIS A 761 6.16 28.91 -3.07
N ASP A 762 5.01 28.25 -3.08
CA ASP A 762 4.16 28.15 -4.28
C ASP A 762 3.58 29.52 -4.67
N ALA A 763 3.26 30.37 -3.69
CA ALA A 763 2.75 31.72 -3.92
C ALA A 763 3.83 32.70 -4.41
N LYS A 764 5.03 32.68 -3.81
CA LYS A 764 6.08 33.68 -4.04
C LYS A 764 7.10 33.24 -5.09
N THR A 765 7.62 32.03 -4.94
CA THR A 765 8.75 31.52 -5.74
C THR A 765 8.26 30.82 -7.00
N ALA A 766 7.26 29.95 -6.89
CA ALA A 766 6.71 29.23 -8.04
C ALA A 766 5.74 30.07 -8.89
N LYS A 767 5.31 31.26 -8.40
CA LYS A 767 4.34 32.15 -9.05
C LYS A 767 2.99 31.46 -9.36
N GLY A 768 2.52 30.59 -8.47
CA GLY A 768 1.18 29.97 -8.48
C GLY A 768 0.12 30.81 -7.78
N ASN A 769 -1.14 30.36 -7.75
CA ASN A 769 -2.19 31.05 -7.01
C ASN A 769 -2.05 30.75 -5.50
N GLY A 770 -1.78 31.78 -4.70
CA GLY A 770 -1.63 31.69 -3.25
C GLY A 770 -2.69 32.43 -2.45
N LYS A 771 -3.80 32.84 -3.08
CA LYS A 771 -4.91 33.54 -2.39
C LYS A 771 -5.69 32.65 -1.43
N PRO A 772 -6.08 31.40 -1.79
CA PRO A 772 -6.84 30.54 -0.87
C PRO A 772 -6.09 30.24 0.42
N SER A 773 -4.77 30.09 0.34
CA SER A 773 -3.88 29.84 1.48
C SER A 773 -3.40 31.10 2.20
N GLU A 774 -3.79 32.32 1.80
CA GLU A 774 -3.27 33.56 2.39
C GLU A 774 -3.67 33.73 3.86
N ARG A 775 -4.94 33.48 4.20
CA ARG A 775 -5.42 33.56 5.59
C ARG A 775 -4.70 32.54 6.48
N PHE A 776 -4.54 31.32 5.98
CA PHE A 776 -3.81 30.26 6.67
C PHE A 776 -2.35 30.63 6.92
N ARG A 777 -1.65 31.15 5.89
CA ARG A 777 -0.25 31.58 6.02
C ARG A 777 -0.04 32.64 7.10
N ARG A 778 -0.98 33.58 7.27
CA ARG A 778 -0.91 34.57 8.36
C ARG A 778 -1.15 33.97 9.75
N LEU A 779 -1.96 32.91 9.84
CA LEU A 779 -2.24 32.24 11.11
C LEU A 779 -1.08 31.37 11.57
N ILE A 780 -0.39 30.71 10.63
CA ILE A 780 0.70 29.79 10.94
C ILE A 780 2.05 30.50 11.22
N GLU A 781 2.16 31.78 10.89
CA GLU A 781 3.36 32.60 11.17
C GLU A 781 3.75 32.63 12.65
N ASN A 782 2.78 32.47 13.56
CA ASN A 782 3.02 32.51 15.01
C ASN A 782 3.12 31.14 15.68
N GLU A 783 3.07 30.02 14.92
CA GLU A 783 2.99 28.62 15.40
C GLU A 783 1.92 28.35 16.49
N PRO A 784 0.99 27.39 16.29
CA PRO A 784 -0.07 27.17 17.29
C PRO A 784 0.49 26.48 18.54
N GLU A 785 0.33 27.11 19.70
CA GLU A 785 0.79 26.58 20.98
C GLU A 785 -0.26 25.67 21.64
N THR A 786 -1.53 26.05 21.57
CA THR A 786 -2.63 25.27 22.19
C THR A 786 -3.37 24.37 21.19
N ASP A 787 -4.06 23.34 21.68
CA ASP A 787 -4.87 22.45 20.84
C ASP A 787 -6.02 23.20 20.14
N GLU A 788 -6.63 24.18 20.81
CA GLU A 788 -7.67 25.02 20.21
C GLU A 788 -7.13 25.89 19.07
N GLN A 789 -5.95 26.50 19.26
CA GLN A 789 -5.28 27.26 18.20
C GLN A 789 -4.91 26.36 17.04
N THR A 790 -4.42 25.15 17.33
CA THR A 790 -4.06 24.13 16.34
C THR A 790 -5.29 23.70 15.53
N GLN A 791 -6.41 23.41 16.19
CA GLN A 791 -7.66 23.06 15.52
C GLN A 791 -8.17 24.21 14.64
N ARG A 792 -8.13 25.46 15.12
CA ARG A 792 -8.50 26.64 14.30
C ARG A 792 -7.58 26.81 13.09
N ALA A 793 -6.27 26.62 13.25
CA ALA A 793 -5.31 26.70 12.16
C ALA A 793 -5.53 25.58 11.12
N PHE A 794 -5.81 24.36 11.58
CA PHE A 794 -6.14 23.20 10.75
C PHE A 794 -7.42 23.42 9.93
N GLN A 795 -8.49 23.93 10.57
CA GLN A 795 -9.74 24.28 9.91
C GLN A 795 -9.58 25.45 8.93
N ALA A 796 -8.68 26.40 9.23
CA ALA A 796 -8.35 27.52 8.34
C ALA A 796 -7.46 27.10 7.14
N CYS A 797 -6.76 25.96 7.23
CA CYS A 797 -5.95 25.43 6.14
C CYS A 797 -6.84 24.93 4.99
N GLN A 798 -7.09 25.80 4.00
CA GLN A 798 -7.98 25.54 2.86
C GLN A 798 -7.22 25.14 1.58
N VAL A 799 -6.04 24.51 1.71
CA VAL A 799 -5.27 24.01 0.56
C VAL A 799 -6.08 22.98 -0.24
N SER A 800 -6.87 22.16 0.44
CA SER A 800 -7.77 21.19 -0.19
C SER A 800 -8.84 21.81 -1.11
N GLY A 801 -9.18 23.08 -0.90
CA GLY A 801 -10.08 23.85 -1.75
C GLY A 801 -9.42 24.44 -3.00
N GLU A 802 -8.10 24.35 -3.15
CA GLU A 802 -7.40 24.76 -4.36
C GLU A 802 -7.70 23.79 -5.51
N ARG A 803 -8.03 24.34 -6.68
CA ARG A 803 -8.36 23.57 -7.88
C ARG A 803 -7.54 24.05 -9.06
N PHE A 804 -7.30 23.19 -10.06
CA PHE A 804 -6.62 23.60 -11.32
C PHE A 804 -7.30 24.79 -12.01
N ASP A 805 -8.62 24.93 -11.89
CA ASP A 805 -9.36 26.07 -12.43
C ASP A 805 -8.95 27.40 -11.80
N HIS A 806 -8.48 27.38 -10.55
CA HIS A 806 -7.95 28.54 -9.85
C HIS A 806 -6.52 28.89 -10.25
N GLU A 807 -5.81 27.99 -10.93
CA GLU A 807 -4.45 28.16 -11.45
C GLU A 807 -4.40 28.71 -12.87
N ARG A 808 -5.56 28.88 -13.51
CA ARG A 808 -5.66 29.47 -14.84
C ARG A 808 -5.04 30.87 -14.87
N GLY A 809 -3.92 30.98 -15.58
CA GLY A 809 -3.19 32.22 -15.85
C GLY A 809 -1.97 32.41 -14.95
N THR A 810 -1.63 31.40 -14.13
CA THR A 810 -0.40 31.40 -13.33
C THR A 810 0.79 31.01 -14.20
N MET A 811 1.97 31.52 -13.82
CA MET A 811 3.21 31.15 -14.51
C MET A 811 3.62 29.71 -14.23
N LEU A 812 3.24 29.18 -13.06
CA LEU A 812 3.46 27.78 -12.70
C LEU A 812 2.75 26.84 -13.68
N LEU A 813 1.45 27.04 -13.92
CA LEU A 813 0.67 26.19 -14.83
C LEU A 813 1.23 26.27 -16.26
N THR A 814 1.55 27.48 -16.71
CA THR A 814 2.16 27.71 -18.03
C THR A 814 3.49 26.98 -18.17
N LYS A 815 4.38 27.08 -17.17
CA LYS A 815 5.68 26.39 -17.15
C LYS A 815 5.49 24.87 -17.23
N THR A 816 4.62 24.31 -16.40
CA THR A 816 4.38 22.86 -16.34
C THR A 816 3.80 22.33 -17.65
N LEU A 817 2.80 23.01 -18.22
CA LEU A 817 2.20 22.59 -19.50
C LEU A 817 3.17 22.68 -20.68
N VAL A 818 3.96 23.75 -20.77
CA VAL A 818 4.96 23.89 -21.84
C VAL A 818 6.06 22.82 -21.69
N LYS A 819 6.55 22.59 -20.46
CA LYS A 819 7.56 21.55 -20.21
C LYS A 819 7.03 20.16 -20.57
N ALA A 820 5.83 19.80 -20.08
CA ALA A 820 5.19 18.52 -20.35
C ALA A 820 4.93 18.31 -21.85
N GLY A 821 4.38 19.33 -22.53
CA GLY A 821 4.14 19.27 -23.98
C GLY A 821 5.43 19.09 -24.77
N ALA A 822 6.50 19.81 -24.41
CA ALA A 822 7.79 19.69 -25.08
C ALA A 822 8.46 18.32 -24.86
N ALA A 823 8.45 17.83 -23.62
CA ALA A 823 8.95 16.49 -23.30
C ALA A 823 8.14 15.39 -24.01
N GLY A 824 6.80 15.49 -24.00
CA GLY A 824 5.92 14.50 -24.64
C GLY A 824 6.10 14.41 -26.16
N ILE A 825 6.26 15.55 -26.85
CA ILE A 825 6.55 15.56 -28.30
C ILE A 825 7.90 14.90 -28.59
N ASN A 826 8.92 15.16 -27.78
CA ASN A 826 10.22 14.52 -27.95
C ASN A 826 10.14 13.01 -27.72
N ALA A 827 9.42 12.57 -26.68
CA ALA A 827 9.26 11.15 -26.33
C ALA A 827 8.49 10.38 -27.41
N ALA A 828 7.37 10.92 -27.90
CA ALA A 828 6.57 10.28 -28.96
C ALA A 828 7.36 10.08 -30.26
N ALA A 829 8.16 11.09 -30.62
CA ALA A 829 9.01 11.03 -31.81
C ALA A 829 10.35 10.30 -31.58
N GLY A 830 10.63 9.79 -30.38
CA GLY A 830 11.69 8.83 -30.08
C GLY A 830 11.17 7.38 -30.00
N ALA A 831 9.95 7.20 -29.49
CA ALA A 831 9.30 5.90 -29.31
C ALA A 831 8.84 5.24 -30.63
N THR A 832 8.65 6.03 -31.70
CA THR A 832 8.23 5.53 -33.01
C THR A 832 9.27 5.83 -34.09
N ARG A 833 9.57 4.86 -34.96
CA ARG A 833 10.35 5.12 -36.19
C ARG A 833 9.50 6.00 -37.11
N VAL A 834 9.64 7.32 -36.97
CA VAL A 834 8.91 8.30 -37.78
C VAL A 834 9.19 8.04 -39.27
N PRO A 835 8.17 7.83 -40.12
CA PRO A 835 8.36 7.66 -41.55
C PRO A 835 9.16 8.84 -42.13
N LYS A 836 10.05 8.57 -43.10
CA LYS A 836 10.92 9.59 -43.72
C LYS A 836 10.13 10.80 -44.27
N SER A 837 8.86 10.60 -44.63
CA SER A 837 7.95 11.65 -45.11
C SER A 837 7.50 12.66 -44.04
N VAL A 838 7.47 12.27 -42.76
CA VAL A 838 7.01 13.14 -41.64
C VAL A 838 8.19 13.59 -40.77
N GLN A 839 9.38 13.04 -40.98
CA GLN A 839 10.59 13.37 -40.24
C GLN A 839 10.94 14.87 -40.21
N PRO A 840 10.80 15.66 -41.30
CA PRO A 840 11.02 17.10 -41.26
C PRO A 840 10.03 17.83 -40.35
N ALA A 841 8.74 17.46 -40.40
CA ALA A 841 7.70 18.04 -39.56
C ALA A 841 7.89 17.68 -38.07
N ALA A 842 8.27 16.43 -37.77
CA ALA A 842 8.60 16.01 -36.41
C ALA A 842 9.83 16.75 -35.87
N THR A 843 10.88 16.92 -36.69
CA THR A 843 12.10 17.66 -36.30
C THR A 843 11.79 19.14 -36.05
N PHE A 844 10.95 19.75 -36.88
CA PHE A 844 10.46 21.10 -36.68
C PHE A 844 9.64 21.24 -35.39
N ALA A 845 8.72 20.31 -35.14
CA ALA A 845 7.92 20.30 -33.92
C ALA A 845 8.80 20.18 -32.66
N LYS A 846 9.80 19.27 -32.67
CA LYS A 846 10.80 19.16 -31.57
C LYS A 846 11.54 20.47 -31.34
N ALA A 847 12.04 21.10 -32.40
CA ALA A 847 12.77 22.36 -32.31
C ALA A 847 11.88 23.49 -31.77
N ALA A 848 10.65 23.63 -32.27
CA ALA A 848 9.69 24.64 -31.83
C ALA A 848 9.30 24.45 -30.35
N SER A 849 9.03 23.22 -29.92
CA SER A 849 8.71 22.91 -28.53
C SER A 849 9.89 23.15 -27.57
N ARG A 850 11.12 22.82 -27.98
CA ARG A 850 12.34 23.16 -27.21
C ARG A 850 12.49 24.66 -27.06
N SER A 851 12.34 25.41 -28.15
CA SER A 851 12.37 26.87 -28.10
C SER A 851 11.29 27.43 -27.20
N ALA A 852 10.06 26.91 -27.24
CA ALA A 852 8.98 27.32 -26.34
C ALA A 852 9.37 27.15 -24.87
N TRP A 853 10.00 26.02 -24.51
CA TRP A 853 10.47 25.78 -23.16
C TRP A 853 11.58 26.75 -22.73
N TRP A 854 12.61 26.98 -23.56
CA TRP A 854 13.68 27.93 -23.25
C TRP A 854 13.15 29.34 -23.03
N ILE A 855 12.21 29.78 -23.87
CA ILE A 855 11.54 31.08 -23.76
C ILE A 855 10.71 31.14 -22.48
N THR A 856 9.95 30.09 -22.17
CA THR A 856 9.15 30.01 -20.95
C THR A 856 10.03 30.09 -19.70
N ARG A 857 11.16 29.38 -19.70
CA ARG A 857 12.15 29.39 -18.61
C ARG A 857 12.75 30.79 -18.42
N GLY A 858 13.11 31.47 -19.51
CA GLY A 858 13.59 32.86 -19.48
C GLY A 858 12.51 33.84 -19.01
N ALA A 859 11.30 33.74 -19.56
CA ALA A 859 10.16 34.61 -19.25
C ALA A 859 9.64 34.41 -17.81
N ALA A 860 9.83 33.23 -17.21
CA ALA A 860 9.45 32.94 -15.84
C ALA A 860 10.24 33.77 -14.81
N THR A 861 11.39 34.35 -15.15
CA THR A 861 12.14 35.24 -14.25
C THR A 861 11.56 36.66 -14.22
N LEU A 862 10.82 37.06 -15.25
CA LEU A 862 10.25 38.41 -15.38
C LEU A 862 8.86 38.54 -14.71
N PRO A 863 8.51 39.72 -14.15
CA PRO A 863 7.15 39.99 -13.68
C PRO A 863 6.21 40.27 -14.87
N SER A 864 4.91 39.98 -14.71
CA SER A 864 3.90 40.39 -15.69
C SER A 864 3.73 41.92 -15.68
N PRO A 865 3.65 42.62 -16.83
CA PRO A 865 3.47 42.10 -18.20
C PRO A 865 4.77 41.89 -19.01
N TRP A 866 5.96 42.08 -18.41
CA TRP A 866 7.24 42.02 -19.13
C TRP A 866 7.58 40.63 -19.69
N ASN A 867 7.06 39.58 -19.10
CA ASN A 867 7.14 38.22 -19.64
C ASN A 867 6.44 38.07 -21.02
N VAL A 868 5.25 38.66 -21.19
CA VAL A 868 4.50 38.65 -22.46
C VAL A 868 5.21 39.52 -23.50
N LEU A 869 5.72 40.68 -23.08
CA LEU A 869 6.49 41.56 -23.97
C LEU A 869 7.79 40.88 -24.44
N ALA A 870 8.52 40.21 -23.54
CA ALA A 870 9.73 39.45 -23.88
C ALA A 870 9.43 38.33 -24.88
N ALA A 871 8.31 37.62 -24.72
CA ALA A 871 7.87 36.62 -25.69
C ALA A 871 7.51 37.24 -27.04
N LEU A 872 6.80 38.38 -27.06
CA LEU A 872 6.50 39.11 -28.29
C LEU A 872 7.78 39.54 -29.00
N ILE A 873 8.75 40.09 -28.27
CA ILE A 873 10.10 40.44 -28.77
C ILE A 873 10.84 39.20 -29.29
N THR A 874 10.64 38.03 -28.69
CA THR A 874 11.26 36.80 -29.15
C THR A 874 10.61 36.26 -30.43
N VAL A 875 9.28 36.37 -30.57
CA VAL A 875 8.58 36.12 -31.84
C VAL A 875 9.17 37.01 -32.93
N LEU A 876 9.32 38.31 -32.62
CA LEU A 876 9.86 39.34 -33.51
C LEU A 876 11.28 39.00 -33.97
N ALA A 877 12.18 38.74 -33.02
CA ALA A 877 13.56 38.37 -33.31
C ALA A 877 13.65 37.07 -34.13
N GLY A 878 12.83 36.07 -33.79
CA GLY A 878 12.78 34.79 -34.51
C GLY A 878 12.36 34.94 -35.98
N PHE A 879 11.34 35.76 -36.27
CA PHE A 879 10.90 36.03 -37.64
C PHE A 879 11.93 36.86 -38.42
N VAL A 880 12.60 37.82 -37.79
CA VAL A 880 13.66 38.61 -38.43
C VAL A 880 14.85 37.73 -38.80
N ILE A 881 15.31 36.89 -37.85
CA ILE A 881 16.43 35.96 -38.06
C ILE A 881 16.06 34.91 -39.12
N GLY A 882 14.82 34.39 -39.09
CA GLY A 882 14.33 33.41 -40.07
C GLY A 882 14.03 33.96 -41.46
N GLY A 883 13.70 35.27 -41.56
CA GLY A 883 13.37 35.93 -42.83
C GLY A 883 14.57 36.56 -43.56
N GLN A 884 15.68 36.81 -42.88
CA GLN A 884 16.86 37.48 -43.45
C GLN A 884 18.16 36.67 -43.45
N GLY A 885 18.23 35.59 -42.67
CA GLY A 885 19.45 34.79 -42.58
C GLY A 885 19.61 33.78 -43.72
N GLY A 886 20.84 33.37 -44.00
CA GLY A 886 21.12 32.22 -44.88
C GLY A 886 20.45 30.94 -44.36
N PRO A 887 20.46 29.82 -45.12
CA PRO A 887 19.69 28.61 -44.80
C PRO A 887 19.82 28.17 -43.33
N VAL A 888 21.03 28.24 -42.78
CA VAL A 888 21.36 27.92 -41.37
C VAL A 888 20.60 28.77 -40.35
N LEU A 889 20.46 30.07 -40.58
CA LEU A 889 19.75 30.99 -39.69
C LEU A 889 18.23 30.81 -39.77
N GLN A 890 17.70 30.34 -40.92
CA GLN A 890 16.28 29.99 -41.06
C GLN A 890 15.90 28.76 -40.22
N TRP A 891 16.79 27.76 -40.18
CA TRP A 891 16.65 26.57 -39.33
C TRP A 891 16.66 26.88 -37.82
N VAL A 892 17.15 28.06 -37.41
CA VAL A 892 17.17 28.51 -36.01
C VAL A 892 16.06 29.51 -35.71
N GLY A 893 15.83 30.50 -36.58
CA GLY A 893 14.89 31.58 -36.35
C GLY A 893 13.42 31.15 -36.37
N VAL A 894 13.03 30.28 -37.31
CA VAL A 894 11.62 29.84 -37.46
C VAL A 894 11.15 28.98 -36.28
N PRO A 895 11.91 27.98 -35.78
CA PRO A 895 11.53 27.25 -34.58
C PRO A 895 11.48 28.14 -33.33
N VAL A 896 12.37 29.14 -33.21
CA VAL A 896 12.34 30.11 -32.10
C VAL A 896 11.07 30.95 -32.13
N ALA A 897 10.66 31.47 -33.31
CA ALA A 897 9.41 32.19 -33.47
C ALA A 897 8.19 31.30 -33.18
N ALA A 898 8.17 30.07 -33.71
CA ALA A 898 7.11 29.10 -33.45
C ALA A 898 7.01 28.76 -31.95
N GLY A 899 8.15 28.56 -31.27
CA GLY A 899 8.19 28.33 -29.84
C GLY A 899 7.68 29.51 -29.01
N ALA A 900 8.00 30.74 -29.41
CA ALA A 900 7.50 31.95 -28.78
C ALA A 900 5.97 32.10 -28.96
N ILE A 901 5.44 31.73 -30.14
CA ILE A 901 4.00 31.66 -30.42
C ILE A 901 3.34 30.61 -29.54
N VAL A 902 3.91 29.40 -29.41
CA VAL A 902 3.37 28.35 -28.53
C VAL A 902 3.29 28.84 -27.09
N PHE A 903 4.36 29.47 -26.57
CA PHE A 903 4.33 30.07 -25.23
C PHE A 903 3.22 31.14 -25.09
N LEU A 904 3.08 32.04 -26.08
CA LEU A 904 2.01 33.04 -26.09
C LEU A 904 0.63 32.37 -26.10
N VAL A 905 0.39 31.41 -26.97
CA VAL A 905 -0.89 30.68 -27.07
C VAL A 905 -1.20 29.95 -25.76
N VAL A 906 -0.25 29.23 -25.18
CA VAL A 906 -0.46 28.54 -23.89
C VAL A 906 -0.69 29.55 -22.75
N SER A 907 0.07 30.64 -22.71
CA SER A 907 -0.15 31.73 -21.75
C SER A 907 -1.54 32.36 -21.91
N LEU A 908 -2.03 32.49 -23.15
CA LEU A 908 -3.34 33.04 -23.46
C LEU A 908 -4.49 32.08 -23.15
N MET A 909 -4.31 30.78 -23.45
CA MET A 909 -5.28 29.73 -23.15
C MET A 909 -5.42 29.49 -21.65
N THR A 910 -4.34 29.73 -20.88
CA THR A 910 -4.39 29.64 -19.43
C THR A 910 -5.03 30.87 -18.79
N LEU A 911 -5.06 32.06 -19.42
CA LEU A 911 -5.73 33.24 -18.85
C LEU A 911 -7.24 33.04 -18.65
N ARG A 912 -7.78 33.60 -17.57
CA ARG A 912 -9.24 33.62 -17.31
C ARG A 912 -9.95 34.39 -18.44
N LYS A 913 -10.79 33.71 -19.23
CA LYS A 913 -11.57 34.30 -20.33
C LYS A 913 -12.45 35.44 -19.80
N THR A 914 -11.98 36.68 -19.97
CA THR A 914 -12.81 37.87 -19.95
C THR A 914 -12.83 38.42 -21.37
N TRP A 915 -14.01 38.69 -21.91
CA TRP A 915 -14.21 39.17 -23.29
C TRP A 915 -13.32 40.38 -23.64
N ARG A 916 -13.08 41.25 -22.64
CA ARG A 916 -12.20 42.42 -22.76
C ARG A 916 -10.73 42.06 -23.02
N MET A 917 -10.19 41.02 -22.40
CA MET A 917 -8.81 40.56 -22.67
C MET A 917 -8.69 39.85 -24.01
N VAL A 918 -9.70 39.08 -24.40
CA VAL A 918 -9.74 38.44 -25.73
C VAL A 918 -9.64 39.49 -26.82
N LEU A 919 -10.36 40.61 -26.69
CA LEU A 919 -10.28 41.75 -27.60
C LEU A 919 -8.90 42.44 -27.58
N THR A 920 -8.28 42.66 -26.41
CA THR A 920 -6.95 43.27 -26.33
C THR A 920 -5.88 42.38 -26.95
N VAL A 921 -5.97 41.08 -26.73
CA VAL A 921 -5.05 40.08 -27.29
C VAL A 921 -5.25 39.95 -28.80
N LEU A 922 -6.51 39.92 -29.27
CA LEU A 922 -6.81 39.96 -30.70
C LEU A 922 -6.24 41.24 -31.33
N ALA A 923 -6.39 42.40 -30.67
CA ALA A 923 -5.84 43.67 -31.13
C ALA A 923 -4.31 43.69 -31.15
N VAL A 924 -3.63 43.07 -30.19
CA VAL A 924 -2.16 42.93 -30.18
C VAL A 924 -1.69 41.95 -31.25
N LEU A 925 -2.37 40.81 -31.42
CA LEU A 925 -2.03 39.82 -32.45
C LEU A 925 -2.33 40.33 -33.86
N VAL A 926 -3.41 41.08 -34.04
CA VAL A 926 -3.75 41.75 -35.31
C VAL A 926 -2.80 42.92 -35.55
N GLY A 927 -2.48 43.73 -34.53
CA GLY A 927 -1.50 44.81 -34.64
C GLY A 927 -0.10 44.31 -34.97
N ALA A 928 0.34 43.23 -34.33
CA ALA A 928 1.58 42.54 -34.67
C ALA A 928 1.49 41.88 -36.06
N GLY A 929 0.41 41.16 -36.37
CA GLY A 929 0.19 40.55 -37.67
C GLY A 929 0.24 41.57 -38.81
N LEU A 930 -0.34 42.76 -38.63
CA LEU A 930 -0.31 43.88 -39.58
C LEU A 930 1.09 44.52 -39.68
N LEU A 931 1.80 44.69 -38.56
CA LEU A 931 3.19 45.17 -38.54
C LEU A 931 4.17 44.20 -39.24
N PHE A 932 3.91 42.89 -39.17
CA PHE A 932 4.83 41.86 -39.67
C PHE A 932 4.43 41.23 -41.00
N ALA A 933 3.19 41.42 -41.47
CA ALA A 933 2.75 41.09 -42.82
C ALA A 933 3.65 41.72 -43.90
N ALA A 934 4.28 42.86 -43.60
CA ALA A 934 5.26 43.54 -44.46
C ALA A 934 6.58 42.75 -44.68
N PHE A 935 6.83 41.68 -43.92
CA PHE A 935 8.06 40.86 -44.00
C PHE A 935 7.83 39.46 -44.60
N LEU A 936 6.58 39.05 -44.81
CA LEU A 936 6.20 37.78 -45.42
C LEU A 936 5.90 37.99 -46.92
N PRO A 937 6.73 37.49 -47.86
CA PRO A 937 6.57 37.74 -49.30
C PRO A 937 5.14 37.49 -49.85
N PRO A 938 4.45 36.37 -49.54
CA PRO A 938 3.12 36.10 -50.10
C PRO A 938 1.99 37.00 -49.55
N VAL A 939 2.22 37.74 -48.45
CA VAL A 939 1.24 38.66 -47.84
C VAL A 939 1.60 40.12 -48.13
N ARG A 940 2.90 40.42 -48.13
CA ARG A 940 3.48 41.73 -48.43
C ARG A 940 3.09 42.22 -49.82
N ASP A 941 3.25 41.37 -50.82
CA ASP A 941 3.14 41.77 -52.23
C ASP A 941 1.69 42.16 -52.64
N PRO A 942 0.63 41.43 -52.23
CA PRO A 942 -0.75 41.80 -52.57
C PRO A 942 -1.40 42.86 -51.65
N LEU A 943 -1.01 42.96 -50.37
CA LEU A 943 -1.73 43.80 -49.39
C LEU A 943 -0.93 45.01 -48.88
N PHE A 944 0.41 44.97 -48.94
CA PHE A 944 1.28 45.97 -48.32
C PHE A 944 2.43 46.40 -49.24
N GLY A 945 2.24 46.37 -50.57
CA GLY A 945 3.28 46.71 -51.55
C GLY A 945 3.91 48.10 -51.34
N TRP A 946 3.15 49.06 -50.78
CA TRP A 946 3.59 50.41 -50.44
C TRP A 946 4.61 50.47 -49.28
N LEU A 947 4.64 49.46 -48.40
CA LEU A 947 5.62 49.32 -47.31
C LEU A 947 6.96 48.78 -47.82
N GLY A 948 7.04 48.33 -49.08
CA GLY A 948 8.22 47.71 -49.65
C GLY A 948 9.47 48.60 -49.65
N GLY A 949 9.32 49.92 -49.83
CA GLY A 949 10.41 50.89 -49.77
C GLY A 949 10.96 51.12 -48.35
N VAL A 950 10.09 51.11 -47.34
CA VAL A 950 10.46 51.25 -45.92
C VAL A 950 11.18 50.00 -45.42
N VAL A 951 10.68 48.81 -45.79
CA VAL A 951 11.33 47.52 -45.47
C VAL A 951 12.67 47.36 -46.19
N ALA A 952 12.82 47.93 -47.40
CA ALA A 952 14.08 47.94 -48.13
C ALA A 952 15.13 48.90 -47.50
N GLY A 953 14.71 50.07 -47.00
CA GLY A 953 15.58 50.97 -46.21
C GLY A 953 16.04 50.35 -44.90
N TRP A 954 15.15 49.65 -44.21
CA TRP A 954 15.49 48.87 -43.01
C TRP A 954 16.47 47.72 -43.31
N ARG A 955 16.30 47.01 -44.44
CA ARG A 955 17.24 45.98 -44.93
C ARG A 955 18.65 46.53 -45.25
N ARG A 956 18.79 47.86 -45.44
CA ARG A 956 20.08 48.55 -45.67
C ARG A 956 20.70 49.13 -44.39
N GLY A 957 20.06 48.99 -43.23
CA GLY A 957 20.58 49.46 -41.94
C GLY A 957 20.26 50.92 -41.59
N GLU A 958 19.40 51.61 -42.35
CA GLU A 958 19.02 52.99 -42.06
C GLU A 958 17.92 53.04 -40.98
N ALA A 959 18.23 53.71 -39.86
CA ALA A 959 17.30 54.07 -38.78
C ALA A 959 16.52 52.92 -38.06
N PRO A 960 17.18 51.89 -37.50
CA PRO A 960 16.52 50.81 -36.74
C PRO A 960 15.78 51.29 -35.47
N VAL A 961 16.19 52.43 -34.90
CA VAL A 961 15.61 53.02 -33.69
C VAL A 961 14.20 53.55 -33.94
N TRP A 962 13.92 54.13 -35.11
CA TRP A 962 12.60 54.66 -35.45
C TRP A 962 11.54 53.56 -35.61
N TRP A 963 11.95 52.37 -36.05
CA TRP A 963 11.02 51.24 -36.20
C TRP A 963 10.68 50.58 -34.86
N LEU A 964 11.64 50.53 -33.93
CA LEU A 964 11.38 50.21 -32.53
C LEU A 964 10.39 51.21 -31.90
N VAL A 965 10.55 52.51 -32.16
CA VAL A 965 9.65 53.57 -31.67
C VAL A 965 8.24 53.43 -32.26
N VAL A 966 8.10 53.11 -33.56
CA VAL A 966 6.79 52.89 -34.20
C VAL A 966 6.13 51.62 -33.69
N CYS A 967 6.87 50.52 -33.51
CA CYS A 967 6.36 49.30 -32.88
C CYS A 967 5.91 49.57 -31.44
N LEU A 968 6.68 50.35 -30.68
CA LEU A 968 6.34 50.76 -29.32
C LEU A 968 5.06 51.61 -29.31
N LEU A 969 4.92 52.56 -30.24
CA LEU A 969 3.77 53.46 -30.38
C LEU A 969 2.48 52.73 -30.81
N ILE A 970 2.58 51.71 -31.67
CA ILE A 970 1.43 50.90 -32.11
C ILE A 970 0.99 49.93 -31.01
N LEU A 971 1.93 49.41 -30.21
CA LEU A 971 1.62 48.55 -29.06
C LEU A 971 1.19 49.34 -27.83
N LEU A 972 1.52 50.64 -27.75
CA LEU A 972 1.26 51.52 -26.60
C LEU A 972 -0.21 51.58 -26.16
N PRO A 973 -1.21 51.74 -27.06
CA PRO A 973 -2.63 51.77 -26.68
C PRO A 973 -3.13 50.43 -26.09
N ALA A 974 -2.59 49.30 -26.58
CA ALA A 974 -2.93 47.97 -26.10
C ALA A 974 -2.27 47.62 -24.76
N VAL A 975 -1.14 48.27 -24.44
CA VAL A 975 -0.43 48.15 -23.16
C VAL A 975 -0.96 49.15 -22.13
N TRP A 976 -1.42 50.34 -22.55
CA TRP A 976 -1.90 51.41 -21.67
C TRP A 976 -3.29 51.13 -21.07
N THR A 977 -4.14 50.42 -21.80
CA THR A 977 -5.50 50.06 -21.35
C THR A 977 -5.54 49.17 -20.09
N PRO A 978 -4.70 48.14 -19.92
CA PRO A 978 -4.57 47.44 -18.64
C PRO A 978 -3.81 48.24 -17.56
N LEU A 979 -2.78 49.01 -17.91
CA LEU A 979 -2.02 49.86 -16.96
C LEU A 979 -2.90 50.95 -16.31
N GLY A 980 -3.81 51.57 -17.06
CA GLY A 980 -4.78 52.54 -16.53
C GLY A 980 -5.75 51.94 -15.51
N SER A 981 -6.06 50.65 -15.60
CA SER A 981 -6.92 49.95 -14.63
C SER A 981 -6.18 49.62 -13.32
N VAL A 982 -4.86 49.38 -13.39
CA VAL A 982 -3.99 49.17 -12.23
C VAL A 982 -3.74 50.50 -11.50
N PHE A 983 -3.57 51.60 -12.22
CA PHE A 983 -3.42 52.94 -11.64
C PHE A 983 -4.69 53.41 -10.92
N ARG A 984 -5.88 53.13 -11.47
CA ARG A 984 -7.17 53.42 -10.79
C ARG A 984 -7.43 52.57 -9.54
N ARG A 985 -6.88 51.36 -9.45
CA ARG A 985 -6.95 50.52 -8.24
C ARG A 985 -6.01 50.99 -7.12
N ARG A 986 -4.92 51.69 -7.47
CA ARG A 986 -3.97 52.25 -6.48
C ARG A 986 -4.47 53.54 -5.84
N HIS A 987 -5.37 54.28 -6.51
CA HIS A 987 -6.00 55.50 -5.98
C HIS A 987 -7.32 55.28 -5.22
N ARG A 988 -7.79 54.03 -5.10
CA ARG A 988 -9.01 53.65 -4.35
C ARG A 988 -8.73 52.70 -3.18
N ARG A 989 -7.47 52.59 -2.75
CA ARG A 989 -7.08 51.92 -1.50
C ARG A 989 -6.67 52.95 -0.47
#